data_AF-A0A1I2FGN9-F1
#
_entry.id   AF-A0A1I2FGN9-F1
#
_cell.length_a   1.000
_cell.length_b   1.000
_cell.length_c   1.000
_cell.angle_alpha   90.00
_cell.angle_beta   90.00
_cell.angle_gamma   90.00
#
_symmetry.space_group_name_H-M   'P 1'
#
loop_
_entity.id
_entity.type
_entity.pdbx_description
1 polymer ?
#
loop_
_entity_poly.entity_id
_entity_poly.type
_entity_poly.pdbx_seq_one_letter_code
_entity_poly.pdbx_strand_id
1 'polypeptide(L)'
;MSNTTDNRGLIMHWAFDEGTGASTLESVSKSINNIQYVFNQAEFTEPSTPPWRHGVKGSGLLFDGYSSYIAHCVHREERNGEPEYLSALSIGVWVAPRTHEWGHEGKLAAIVNRHNRDSRQGYLLGMFRHGSWSFQVGLEGGEWKEIWSPDGYELPKNEWSYVSAVFNGHEGEIKLYLNGREIASEALPRDSRITEAVGTDLFIAKNNHSSKLARVFSLHMFSGIIDELKIYSRVLSAEEVATSYQEVLDLEHGGVHPQLQYDDIKLDRTLLLTDRHRPQYHVSPPAHWMNEPHAPIYFEGQYHLFYQHNPQGPYFHHIHWGHWVSEDMVHWRDLPIALAPEKDQLAPDGIWSGSATYDADSLPVLFFTAGNDSASPNQSVALARSTYSEDKDIDLVRWVKHPEPLIVQKNGMGVFGDFRDPFVWKDEDGWYALVGSGSGIEGEGGAALAFVSEDMLNWTYKGSFYQADIRKFPYLGPIWELPVLLPLGTDKQGDYKHLLLVSPVGAGADVEVFYWIGQLDKDNLSFKPDQEEPQLIDVGDFHFTGPSGMVDPVTGRKIIFTIAQGDRTSELEYQSGWAHNGGLPISVYLREDGRLGIEPIEELQSLRDKKRLSLRDKSLSEANSLLKDVQGDMLEIQLELEPGSAKQLGIKIRRSPDGEEETLLYYDINESMLFADRTKTTLHSGEKCKGVQGGKLELSGENLKLHIYLDRSMVETYANGLKSLTTRVYPSRKDALGLELWGDGEPLVKSMEIWNMHSIW
;
A
#
# COMPACT_ATOMS: atom_id res chain seq x y z
N MET A 1 -37.85 -31.65 -17.17
CA MET A 1 -38.33 -31.79 -15.78
C MET A 1 -38.04 -30.47 -15.11
N SER A 2 -38.96 -29.91 -14.31
CA SER A 2 -38.83 -28.53 -13.81
C SER A 2 -37.71 -28.44 -12.77
N ASN A 3 -36.55 -27.94 -13.21
CA ASN A 3 -35.44 -27.52 -12.33
C ASN A 3 -35.84 -26.21 -11.67
N THR A 4 -36.65 -26.30 -10.63
CA THR A 4 -36.86 -25.19 -9.69
C THR A 4 -36.14 -25.56 -8.41
N THR A 5 -35.11 -24.79 -8.09
CA THR A 5 -34.43 -24.78 -6.79
C THR A 5 -35.45 -24.92 -5.67
N ASP A 6 -35.31 -25.99 -4.87
CA ASP A 6 -36.27 -26.32 -3.82
C ASP A 6 -36.11 -25.37 -2.61
N ASN A 7 -36.91 -24.30 -2.61
CA ASN A 7 -36.97 -23.32 -1.54
C ASN A 7 -37.52 -23.87 -0.21
N ARG A 8 -37.88 -25.15 -0.10
CA ARG A 8 -38.25 -25.75 1.20
C ARG A 8 -37.12 -25.53 2.19
N GLY A 9 -37.45 -25.05 3.38
CA GLY A 9 -36.47 -24.85 4.45
C GLY A 9 -35.49 -23.69 4.25
N LEU A 10 -35.58 -22.92 3.16
CA LEU A 10 -34.82 -21.67 2.99
C LEU A 10 -35.27 -20.67 4.06
N ILE A 11 -34.33 -20.17 4.85
CA ILE A 11 -34.60 -19.23 5.96
C ILE A 11 -34.05 -17.84 5.72
N MET A 12 -32.99 -17.70 4.91
CA MET A 12 -32.44 -16.40 4.50
C MET A 12 -31.88 -16.46 3.09
N HIS A 13 -32.06 -15.38 2.32
CA HIS A 13 -31.48 -15.23 0.98
C HIS A 13 -31.16 -13.77 0.67
N TRP A 14 -29.90 -13.49 0.36
CA TRP A 14 -29.46 -12.24 -0.25
C TRP A 14 -29.04 -12.51 -1.68
N ALA A 15 -29.77 -11.91 -2.63
CA ALA A 15 -29.48 -12.03 -4.06
C ALA A 15 -28.46 -11.00 -4.55
N PHE A 16 -28.28 -9.88 -3.83
CA PHE A 16 -27.39 -8.78 -4.21
C PHE A 16 -27.68 -8.14 -5.59
N ASP A 17 -28.90 -8.32 -6.09
CA ASP A 17 -29.37 -7.81 -7.38
C ASP A 17 -29.78 -6.32 -7.37
N GLU A 18 -29.60 -5.60 -6.26
CA GLU A 18 -29.99 -4.17 -6.19
C GLU A 18 -29.19 -3.29 -7.16
N GLY A 19 -27.92 -3.61 -7.40
CA GLY A 19 -27.03 -2.94 -8.36
C GLY A 19 -26.64 -1.49 -8.02
N THR A 20 -27.23 -0.90 -6.98
CA THR A 20 -26.93 0.45 -6.48
C THR A 20 -27.47 0.65 -5.06
N GLY A 21 -27.01 1.69 -4.37
CA GLY A 21 -27.53 2.06 -3.05
C GLY A 21 -26.74 1.46 -1.88
N ALA A 22 -27.12 1.85 -0.66
CA ALA A 22 -26.43 1.48 0.59
C ALA A 22 -27.24 0.47 1.44
N SER A 23 -28.08 -0.34 0.79
CA SER A 23 -28.90 -1.35 1.45
C SER A 23 -29.13 -2.55 0.54
N THR A 24 -29.35 -3.72 1.13
CA THR A 24 -29.73 -4.94 0.42
C THR A 24 -30.94 -5.61 1.09
N LEU A 25 -31.68 -6.40 0.32
CA LEU A 25 -32.88 -7.11 0.76
C LEU A 25 -32.56 -8.54 1.17
N GLU A 26 -32.89 -8.89 2.40
CA GLU A 26 -33.06 -10.29 2.79
C GLU A 26 -34.44 -10.76 2.29
N SER A 27 -34.43 -11.63 1.28
CA SER A 27 -35.59 -11.93 0.45
C SER A 27 -36.64 -12.82 1.11
N VAL A 28 -36.33 -13.54 2.20
CA VAL A 28 -37.27 -14.43 2.89
C VAL A 28 -38.14 -13.65 3.89
N SER A 29 -37.53 -12.90 4.81
CA SER A 29 -38.21 -12.05 5.78
C SER A 29 -38.64 -10.69 5.20
N LYS A 30 -38.14 -10.33 4.01
CA LYS A 30 -38.30 -9.00 3.39
C LYS A 30 -37.71 -7.86 4.21
N SER A 31 -36.74 -8.17 5.08
CA SER A 31 -36.01 -7.14 5.82
C SER A 31 -35.03 -6.41 4.90
N ILE A 32 -34.95 -5.09 5.05
CA ILE A 32 -33.92 -4.28 4.39
C ILE A 32 -32.76 -4.15 5.37
N ASN A 33 -31.55 -4.48 4.93
CA ASN A 33 -30.34 -4.37 5.75
C ASN A 33 -29.43 -3.29 5.17
N ASN A 34 -28.97 -2.39 6.04
CA ASN A 34 -28.02 -1.35 5.64
C ASN A 34 -26.65 -1.99 5.42
N ILE A 35 -26.02 -1.64 4.31
CA ILE A 35 -24.63 -1.98 4.03
C ILE A 35 -23.78 -0.92 4.72
N GLN A 36 -23.04 -1.33 5.74
CA GLN A 36 -22.03 -0.48 6.36
C GLN A 36 -20.92 -0.27 5.35
N TYR A 37 -20.40 0.95 5.23
CA TYR A 37 -19.31 1.33 4.34
C TYR A 37 -18.86 2.74 4.71
N VAL A 38 -17.55 2.98 4.77
CA VAL A 38 -17.03 4.25 5.27
C VAL A 38 -17.48 5.46 4.43
N PHE A 39 -17.63 5.30 3.11
CA PHE A 39 -17.98 6.43 2.24
C PHE A 39 -19.48 6.69 2.11
N ASN A 40 -20.34 5.89 2.76
CA ASN A 40 -21.75 6.27 2.92
C ASN A 40 -21.88 7.63 3.60
N GLN A 41 -20.95 7.94 4.51
CA GLN A 41 -20.80 9.23 5.19
C GLN A 41 -19.34 9.68 5.08
N ALA A 42 -18.88 9.88 3.85
CA ALA A 42 -17.49 10.24 3.57
C ALA A 42 -17.10 11.57 4.25
N GLU A 43 -15.95 11.56 4.94
CA GLU A 43 -15.39 12.75 5.58
C GLU A 43 -14.61 13.62 4.57
N PHE A 44 -13.75 13.02 3.75
CA PHE A 44 -12.79 13.75 2.91
C PHE A 44 -13.15 13.85 1.42
N THR A 45 -14.00 12.95 0.94
CA THR A 45 -14.48 12.88 -0.45
C THR A 45 -16.00 13.06 -0.50
N GLU A 46 -16.58 13.06 -1.69
CA GLU A 46 -18.03 13.06 -1.85
C GLU A 46 -18.63 11.72 -1.40
N PRO A 47 -19.77 11.71 -0.69
CA PRO A 47 -20.42 10.48 -0.29
C PRO A 47 -20.72 9.56 -1.47
N SER A 48 -20.43 8.28 -1.32
CA SER A 48 -20.69 7.26 -2.33
C SER A 48 -21.26 6.00 -1.68
N THR A 49 -22.11 5.30 -2.42
CA THR A 49 -22.64 4.01 -1.99
C THR A 49 -21.58 2.92 -2.18
N PRO A 50 -21.70 1.78 -1.49
CA PRO A 50 -20.80 0.64 -1.70
C PRO A 50 -20.75 0.24 -3.18
N PRO A 51 -19.61 -0.24 -3.70
CA PRO A 51 -19.50 -0.59 -5.10
C PRO A 51 -20.30 -1.87 -5.41
N TRP A 52 -21.21 -1.77 -6.36
CA TRP A 52 -21.90 -2.91 -6.97
C TRP A 52 -21.16 -3.28 -8.26
N ARG A 53 -21.08 -4.58 -8.55
CA ARG A 53 -20.33 -5.16 -9.67
C ARG A 53 -21.18 -6.19 -10.39
N HIS A 54 -20.69 -6.67 -11.53
CA HIS A 54 -21.33 -7.79 -12.19
C HIS A 54 -21.26 -9.02 -11.27
N GLY A 55 -22.43 -9.55 -10.91
CA GLY A 55 -22.55 -10.75 -10.09
C GLY A 55 -22.33 -12.01 -10.90
N VAL A 56 -22.29 -13.16 -10.23
CA VAL A 56 -22.46 -14.44 -10.92
C VAL A 56 -23.85 -14.54 -11.53
N LYS A 57 -24.81 -13.83 -10.94
CA LYS A 57 -26.16 -13.67 -11.44
C LYS A 57 -26.58 -12.23 -11.21
N GLY A 58 -26.92 -11.51 -12.27
CA GLY A 58 -27.31 -10.09 -12.16
C GLY A 58 -26.19 -9.22 -11.57
N SER A 59 -26.39 -8.73 -10.34
CA SER A 59 -25.42 -7.87 -9.65
C SER A 59 -24.80 -8.58 -8.43
N GLY A 60 -23.59 -8.18 -8.05
CA GLY A 60 -22.92 -8.62 -6.83
C GLY A 60 -22.41 -7.43 -6.03
N LEU A 61 -22.21 -7.63 -4.73
CA LEU A 61 -21.71 -6.59 -3.83
C LEU A 61 -20.20 -6.76 -3.59
N LEU A 62 -19.42 -5.72 -3.88
CA LEU A 62 -17.98 -5.69 -3.65
C LEU A 62 -17.67 -5.21 -2.24
N PHE A 63 -17.01 -6.05 -1.46
CA PHE A 63 -16.52 -5.73 -0.12
C PHE A 63 -15.04 -5.29 -0.17
N ASP A 64 -14.70 -4.23 0.56
CA ASP A 64 -13.39 -3.58 0.56
C ASP A 64 -12.34 -4.34 1.39
N GLY A 65 -12.77 -5.07 2.43
CA GLY A 65 -11.90 -5.80 3.35
C GLY A 65 -11.60 -5.07 4.67
N TYR A 66 -12.21 -3.91 4.95
CA TYR A 66 -12.00 -3.21 6.23
C TYR A 66 -13.18 -2.37 6.76
N SER A 67 -14.09 -1.93 5.88
CA SER A 67 -15.20 -1.04 6.28
C SER A 67 -16.56 -1.55 5.83
N SER A 68 -16.62 -2.30 4.73
CA SER A 68 -17.89 -2.76 4.17
C SER A 68 -18.37 -4.06 4.81
N TYR A 69 -19.60 -4.10 5.34
CA TYR A 69 -20.24 -5.32 5.85
C TYR A 69 -21.75 -5.15 6.01
N ILE A 70 -22.46 -6.26 6.23
CA ILE A 70 -23.90 -6.23 6.54
C ILE A 70 -24.12 -6.87 7.91
N ALA A 71 -24.95 -6.25 8.73
CA ALA A 71 -25.49 -6.83 9.95
C ALA A 71 -27.01 -7.03 9.78
N HIS A 72 -27.47 -8.25 10.01
CA HIS A 72 -28.88 -8.63 9.94
C HIS A 72 -29.36 -9.04 11.33
N CYS A 73 -30.31 -8.27 11.86
CA CYS A 73 -30.90 -8.56 13.16
C CYS A 73 -31.82 -9.77 13.07
N VAL A 74 -31.48 -10.82 13.82
CA VAL A 74 -32.31 -12.02 13.91
C VAL A 74 -33.23 -11.86 15.11
N HIS A 75 -34.49 -11.47 14.87
CA HIS A 75 -35.51 -11.36 15.91
C HIS A 75 -35.90 -12.74 16.46
N ARG A 76 -35.16 -13.24 17.45
CA ARG A 76 -35.59 -14.33 18.31
C ARG A 76 -35.40 -13.92 19.76
N GLU A 77 -36.50 -13.68 20.46
CA GLU A 77 -36.51 -13.52 21.92
C GLU A 77 -36.11 -14.86 22.55
N GLU A 78 -35.30 -14.82 23.62
CA GLU A 78 -35.04 -16.01 24.43
C GLU A 78 -36.38 -16.60 24.90
N ARG A 79 -36.71 -17.81 24.42
CA ARG A 79 -37.85 -18.54 24.98
C ARG A 79 -37.45 -19.09 26.34
N ASN A 80 -37.86 -18.39 27.40
CA ASN A 80 -37.77 -18.85 28.80
C ASN A 80 -36.35 -19.19 29.31
N GLY A 81 -35.28 -18.67 28.69
CA GLY A 81 -33.90 -18.92 29.10
C GLY A 81 -33.35 -20.31 28.75
N GLU A 82 -34.05 -21.09 27.92
CA GLU A 82 -33.53 -22.35 27.38
C GLU A 82 -32.75 -22.11 26.08
N PRO A 83 -31.59 -22.78 25.86
CA PRO A 83 -30.85 -22.67 24.61
C PRO A 83 -31.69 -23.18 23.43
N GLU A 84 -31.66 -22.45 22.31
CA GLU A 84 -32.23 -22.92 21.05
C GLU A 84 -31.20 -23.78 20.29
N TYR A 85 -31.71 -24.72 19.48
CA TYR A 85 -30.89 -25.70 18.80
C TYR A 85 -31.28 -25.88 17.33
N LEU A 86 -30.29 -26.06 16.46
CA LEU A 86 -30.48 -26.48 15.07
C LEU A 86 -29.95 -27.91 14.87
N SER A 87 -30.82 -28.82 14.43
CA SER A 87 -30.42 -30.18 14.05
C SER A 87 -29.92 -30.27 12.60
N ALA A 88 -30.13 -29.24 11.79
CA ALA A 88 -29.67 -29.16 10.41
C ALA A 88 -29.43 -27.70 9.99
N LEU A 89 -28.39 -27.49 9.18
CA LEU A 89 -28.09 -26.20 8.57
C LEU A 89 -27.36 -26.43 7.25
N SER A 90 -27.75 -25.71 6.19
CA SER A 90 -26.97 -25.66 4.95
C SER A 90 -26.78 -24.22 4.52
N ILE A 91 -25.57 -23.87 4.08
CA ILE A 91 -25.22 -22.55 3.56
C ILE A 91 -24.66 -22.77 2.16
N GLY A 92 -25.10 -21.96 1.19
CA GLY A 92 -24.53 -21.91 -0.15
C GLY A 92 -24.38 -20.46 -0.60
N VAL A 93 -23.24 -20.12 -1.19
CA VAL A 93 -22.88 -18.74 -1.55
C VAL A 93 -21.87 -18.72 -2.68
N TRP A 94 -21.97 -17.74 -3.57
CA TRP A 94 -20.95 -17.44 -4.55
C TRP A 94 -20.02 -16.36 -4.03
N VAL A 95 -18.72 -16.60 -4.11
CA VAL A 95 -17.69 -15.64 -3.66
C VAL A 95 -16.59 -15.55 -4.70
N ALA A 96 -16.03 -14.34 -4.85
CA ALA A 96 -14.78 -14.11 -5.57
C ALA A 96 -13.85 -13.27 -4.69
N PRO A 97 -12.90 -13.89 -3.97
CA PRO A 97 -11.93 -13.17 -3.15
C PRO A 97 -10.98 -12.32 -4.01
N ARG A 98 -10.72 -11.07 -3.63
CA ARG A 98 -9.66 -10.24 -4.25
C ARG A 98 -8.29 -10.51 -3.61
N THR A 99 -8.30 -10.75 -2.30
CA THR A 99 -7.10 -11.06 -1.51
C THR A 99 -7.42 -12.13 -0.49
N HIS A 100 -6.43 -12.93 -0.12
CA HIS A 100 -6.56 -13.89 0.97
C HIS A 100 -6.40 -13.22 2.33
N GLU A 101 -6.87 -13.91 3.39
CA GLU A 101 -6.73 -13.48 4.78
C GLU A 101 -5.32 -13.78 5.29
N TRP A 102 -4.78 -12.95 6.18
CA TRP A 102 -3.53 -13.22 6.89
C TRP A 102 -3.70 -14.24 8.02
N GLY A 103 -4.90 -14.33 8.59
CA GLY A 103 -5.21 -15.32 9.63
C GLY A 103 -4.74 -14.92 11.02
N HIS A 104 -4.73 -13.62 11.31
CA HIS A 104 -4.35 -13.07 12.61
C HIS A 104 -5.15 -13.77 13.75
N GLU A 105 -4.47 -14.20 14.81
CA GLU A 105 -5.09 -14.98 15.92
C GLU A 105 -5.84 -16.26 15.47
N GLY A 106 -5.57 -16.79 14.27
CA GLY A 106 -6.24 -17.99 13.76
C GLY A 106 -7.72 -17.81 13.43
N LYS A 107 -8.18 -16.58 13.19
CA LYS A 107 -9.58 -16.27 12.87
C LYS A 107 -9.83 -16.18 11.36
N LEU A 108 -11.04 -16.57 10.94
CA LEU A 108 -11.48 -16.50 9.55
C LEU A 108 -11.98 -15.10 9.19
N ALA A 109 -11.64 -14.63 7.99
CA ALA A 109 -12.40 -13.61 7.28
C ALA A 109 -13.79 -14.19 6.96
N ALA A 110 -14.80 -13.75 7.71
CA ALA A 110 -16.13 -14.35 7.62
C ALA A 110 -16.80 -13.97 6.30
N ILE A 111 -17.28 -14.97 5.57
CA ILE A 111 -18.23 -14.78 4.46
C ILE A 111 -19.61 -14.55 5.08
N VAL A 112 -20.01 -15.42 6.00
CA VAL A 112 -21.22 -15.27 6.82
C VAL A 112 -21.06 -15.95 8.18
N ASN A 113 -21.56 -15.32 9.24
CA ASN A 113 -21.47 -15.87 10.58
C ASN A 113 -22.56 -15.34 11.51
N ARG A 114 -22.94 -16.20 12.44
CA ARG A 114 -23.72 -15.85 13.63
C ARG A 114 -23.25 -16.77 14.74
N HIS A 115 -22.22 -16.35 15.46
CA HIS A 115 -21.58 -17.17 16.48
C HIS A 115 -21.18 -16.37 17.72
N ASN A 116 -21.04 -17.07 18.84
CA ASN A 116 -20.34 -16.57 20.01
C ASN A 116 -19.23 -17.58 20.34
N ARG A 117 -17.98 -17.19 20.11
CA ARG A 117 -16.82 -18.09 20.25
C ARG A 117 -16.57 -18.47 21.72
N ASP A 118 -16.82 -17.55 22.65
CA ASP A 118 -16.58 -17.76 24.08
C ASP A 118 -17.57 -18.77 24.67
N SER A 119 -18.86 -18.63 24.30
CA SER A 119 -19.91 -19.58 24.68
C SER A 119 -19.96 -20.82 23.78
N ARG A 120 -19.14 -20.87 22.72
CA ARG A 120 -19.12 -21.94 21.70
C ARG A 120 -20.49 -22.22 21.11
N GLN A 121 -21.13 -21.16 20.61
CA GLN A 121 -22.48 -21.20 20.03
C GLN A 121 -22.46 -20.68 18.60
N GLY A 122 -23.39 -21.17 17.78
CA GLY A 122 -23.67 -20.67 16.44
C GLY A 122 -22.79 -21.27 15.37
N TYR A 123 -22.62 -20.55 14.26
CA TYR A 123 -21.89 -21.02 13.09
C TYR A 123 -21.11 -19.89 12.38
N LEU A 124 -20.08 -20.29 11.64
CA LEU A 124 -19.20 -19.41 10.89
C LEU A 124 -18.73 -20.14 9.62
N LEU A 125 -18.95 -19.51 8.46
CA LEU A 125 -18.33 -19.90 7.19
C LEU A 125 -17.40 -18.77 6.76
N GLY A 126 -16.13 -19.07 6.51
CA GLY A 126 -15.15 -18.04 6.19
C GLY A 126 -13.89 -18.55 5.54
N MET A 127 -13.14 -17.61 4.97
CA MET A 127 -11.85 -17.83 4.32
C MET A 127 -10.72 -17.53 5.31
N PHE A 128 -9.59 -18.20 5.11
CA PHE A 128 -8.38 -18.07 5.89
C PHE A 128 -7.17 -17.85 4.96
N ARG A 129 -5.98 -18.12 5.50
CA ARG A 129 -4.71 -17.98 4.81
C ARG A 129 -4.66 -18.74 3.49
N HIS A 130 -4.11 -18.06 2.49
CA HIS A 130 -3.79 -18.63 1.18
C HIS A 130 -4.99 -19.30 0.48
N GLY A 131 -6.22 -18.84 0.77
CA GLY A 131 -7.44 -19.34 0.15
C GLY A 131 -8.01 -20.59 0.82
N SER A 132 -7.35 -21.17 1.83
CA SER A 132 -7.99 -22.18 2.67
C SER A 132 -9.25 -21.61 3.33
N TRP A 133 -10.23 -22.45 3.61
CA TRP A 133 -11.51 -22.00 4.17
C TRP A 133 -12.12 -23.06 5.06
N SER A 134 -13.04 -22.63 5.93
CA SER A 134 -13.60 -23.49 6.96
C SER A 134 -15.06 -23.17 7.25
N PHE A 135 -15.78 -24.23 7.62
CA PHE A 135 -17.08 -24.13 8.26
C PHE A 135 -16.96 -24.62 9.70
N GLN A 136 -17.44 -23.80 10.63
CA GLN A 136 -17.28 -24.00 12.06
C GLN A 136 -18.63 -23.87 12.77
N VAL A 137 -18.87 -24.72 13.77
CA VAL A 137 -20.13 -24.77 14.51
C VAL A 137 -19.91 -25.01 16.01
N GLY A 138 -20.73 -24.36 16.84
CA GLY A 138 -20.83 -24.61 18.27
C GLY A 138 -21.90 -25.66 18.58
N LEU A 139 -21.50 -26.82 19.09
CA LEU A 139 -22.40 -27.94 19.37
C LEU A 139 -23.04 -27.84 20.76
N GLU A 140 -24.19 -28.49 20.92
CA GLU A 140 -24.76 -28.79 22.23
C GLU A 140 -23.73 -29.52 23.10
N GLY A 141 -23.61 -29.08 24.36
CA GLY A 141 -22.58 -29.57 25.27
C GLY A 141 -21.29 -28.74 25.27
N GLY A 142 -21.21 -27.70 24.41
CA GLY A 142 -20.13 -26.71 24.44
C GLY A 142 -18.85 -27.17 23.73
N GLU A 143 -18.96 -28.01 22.70
CA GLU A 143 -17.85 -28.30 21.78
C GLU A 143 -17.86 -27.29 20.63
N TRP A 144 -16.67 -26.89 20.15
CA TRP A 144 -16.56 -26.16 18.90
C TRP A 144 -15.93 -27.04 17.84
N LYS A 145 -16.66 -27.26 16.75
CA LYS A 145 -16.27 -28.13 15.67
C LYS A 145 -15.89 -27.34 14.44
N GLU A 146 -14.83 -27.77 13.77
CA GLU A 146 -14.31 -27.12 12.57
C GLU A 146 -14.06 -28.19 11.51
N ILE A 147 -14.55 -27.95 10.29
CA ILE A 147 -14.14 -28.69 9.10
C ILE A 147 -13.43 -27.72 8.16
N TRP A 148 -12.30 -28.15 7.62
CA TRP A 148 -11.43 -27.33 6.76
C TRP A 148 -11.41 -27.88 5.35
N SER A 149 -11.29 -27.00 4.36
CA SER A 149 -11.03 -27.37 2.97
C SER A 149 -9.72 -28.15 2.88
N PRO A 150 -9.66 -29.30 2.19
CA PRO A 150 -8.40 -30.01 1.98
C PRO A 150 -7.47 -29.22 1.05
N ASP A 151 -6.18 -29.57 1.08
CA ASP A 151 -5.19 -29.04 0.13
C ASP A 151 -5.63 -29.28 -1.32
N GLY A 152 -5.47 -28.26 -2.17
CA GLY A 152 -5.91 -28.29 -3.57
C GLY A 152 -7.35 -27.82 -3.81
N TYR A 153 -8.06 -27.40 -2.76
CA TYR A 153 -9.41 -26.82 -2.82
C TYR A 153 -9.48 -25.41 -2.21
N GLU A 154 -8.36 -24.68 -2.27
CA GLU A 154 -8.28 -23.28 -1.91
C GLU A 154 -9.17 -22.41 -2.81
N LEU A 155 -9.70 -21.31 -2.26
CA LEU A 155 -10.44 -20.32 -3.04
C LEU A 155 -9.45 -19.49 -3.87
N PRO A 156 -9.52 -19.52 -5.21
CA PRO A 156 -8.67 -18.70 -6.06
C PRO A 156 -8.99 -17.20 -5.88
N LYS A 157 -7.97 -16.36 -6.08
CA LYS A 157 -8.16 -14.90 -6.15
C LYS A 157 -8.74 -14.53 -7.50
N ASN A 158 -9.61 -13.53 -7.54
CA ASN A 158 -10.20 -12.96 -8.76
C ASN A 158 -10.97 -13.97 -9.62
N GLU A 159 -11.50 -15.03 -9.00
CA GLU A 159 -12.26 -16.09 -9.66
C GLU A 159 -13.47 -16.45 -8.81
N TRP A 160 -14.58 -16.80 -9.47
CA TRP A 160 -15.81 -17.20 -8.78
C TRP A 160 -15.68 -18.60 -8.18
N SER A 161 -16.24 -18.78 -7.00
CA SER A 161 -16.34 -20.09 -6.35
C SER A 161 -17.70 -20.22 -5.68
N TYR A 162 -18.39 -21.32 -5.95
CA TYR A 162 -19.60 -21.67 -5.22
C TYR A 162 -19.22 -22.50 -3.99
N VAL A 163 -19.28 -21.86 -2.83
CA VAL A 163 -18.92 -22.43 -1.55
C VAL A 163 -20.19 -22.90 -0.86
N SER A 164 -20.22 -24.15 -0.41
CA SER A 164 -21.35 -24.65 0.38
C SER A 164 -20.90 -25.50 1.57
N ALA A 165 -21.64 -25.39 2.66
CA ALA A 165 -21.41 -26.15 3.88
C ALA A 165 -22.72 -26.74 4.40
N VAL A 166 -22.68 -27.99 4.88
CA VAL A 166 -23.85 -28.74 5.34
C VAL A 166 -23.56 -29.37 6.69
N PHE A 167 -24.43 -29.09 7.66
CA PHE A 167 -24.49 -29.76 8.96
C PHE A 167 -25.74 -30.64 9.00
N ASN A 168 -25.54 -31.94 9.24
CA ASN A 168 -26.60 -32.93 9.39
C ASN A 168 -26.45 -33.61 10.76
N GLY A 169 -27.14 -33.04 11.74
CA GLY A 169 -27.09 -33.49 13.12
C GLY A 169 -27.64 -34.91 13.31
N HIS A 170 -28.72 -35.26 12.61
CA HIS A 170 -29.37 -36.58 12.71
C HIS A 170 -28.41 -37.71 12.31
N GLU A 171 -27.78 -37.62 11.15
CA GLU A 171 -26.80 -38.62 10.71
C GLU A 171 -25.43 -38.47 11.40
N GLY A 172 -25.17 -37.30 12.01
CA GLY A 172 -23.91 -36.99 12.65
C GLY A 172 -22.81 -36.73 11.63
N GLU A 173 -23.02 -35.78 10.71
CA GLU A 173 -22.03 -35.42 9.70
C GLU A 173 -21.99 -33.91 9.45
N ILE A 174 -20.80 -33.41 9.11
CA ILE A 174 -20.55 -32.05 8.62
C ILE A 174 -19.74 -32.14 7.32
N LYS A 175 -20.13 -31.36 6.30
CA LYS A 175 -19.60 -31.47 4.95
C LYS A 175 -19.31 -30.12 4.30
N LEU A 176 -18.31 -30.12 3.44
CA LEU A 176 -17.95 -28.99 2.58
C LEU A 176 -18.12 -29.39 1.11
N TYR A 177 -18.62 -28.46 0.32
CA TYR A 177 -18.73 -28.57 -1.13
C TYR A 177 -18.13 -27.34 -1.80
N LEU A 178 -17.42 -27.56 -2.90
CA LEU A 178 -16.90 -26.52 -3.76
C LEU A 178 -17.39 -26.78 -5.19
N ASN A 179 -18.00 -25.78 -5.82
CA ASN A 179 -18.48 -25.86 -7.20
C ASN A 179 -19.38 -27.09 -7.44
N GLY A 180 -20.29 -27.33 -6.49
CA GLY A 180 -21.28 -28.42 -6.56
C GLY A 180 -20.76 -29.81 -6.19
N ARG A 181 -19.47 -29.97 -5.83
CA ARG A 181 -18.86 -31.27 -5.49
C ARG A 181 -18.49 -31.34 -4.02
N GLU A 182 -18.74 -32.48 -3.37
CA GLU A 182 -18.27 -32.73 -2.01
C GLU A 182 -16.74 -32.80 -2.00
N ILE A 183 -16.09 -32.02 -1.13
CA ILE A 183 -14.63 -31.99 -1.01
C ILE A 183 -14.15 -32.49 0.35
N ALA A 184 -14.98 -32.39 1.39
CA ALA A 184 -14.66 -32.87 2.73
C ALA A 184 -15.93 -33.31 3.47
N SER A 185 -15.77 -34.32 4.31
CA SER A 185 -16.81 -34.81 5.22
C SER A 185 -16.15 -35.23 6.53
N GLU A 186 -16.78 -34.91 7.64
CA GLU A 186 -16.35 -35.35 8.96
C GLU A 186 -17.53 -35.87 9.77
N ALA A 187 -17.28 -36.93 10.56
CA ALA A 187 -18.29 -37.52 11.43
C ALA A 187 -18.43 -36.72 12.74
N LEU A 188 -19.67 -36.67 13.23
CA LEU A 188 -20.10 -36.12 14.50
C LEU A 188 -20.87 -37.19 15.27
N PRO A 189 -21.10 -37.02 16.58
CA PRO A 189 -22.10 -37.82 17.28
C PRO A 189 -23.46 -37.72 16.57
N ARG A 190 -24.16 -38.84 16.44
CA ARG A 190 -25.55 -38.83 15.94
C ARG A 190 -26.44 -37.99 16.85
N ASP A 191 -27.46 -37.39 16.25
CA ASP A 191 -28.36 -36.44 16.87
C ASP A 191 -27.65 -35.19 17.44
N SER A 192 -26.48 -34.84 16.90
CA SER A 192 -25.80 -33.58 17.24
C SER A 192 -26.67 -32.38 16.92
N ARG A 193 -26.56 -31.31 17.71
CA ARG A 193 -27.27 -30.06 17.49
C ARG A 193 -26.32 -28.89 17.60
N ILE A 194 -26.48 -27.89 16.73
CA ILE A 194 -25.81 -26.59 16.88
C ILE A 194 -26.56 -25.83 17.97
N THR A 195 -25.86 -25.31 18.96
CA THR A 195 -26.45 -24.37 19.93
C THR A 195 -26.53 -22.99 19.28
N GLU A 196 -27.73 -22.42 19.15
CA GLU A 196 -27.94 -21.10 18.54
C GLU A 196 -27.27 -19.98 19.36
N ALA A 197 -26.64 -19.02 18.69
CA ALA A 197 -26.11 -17.81 19.33
C ALA A 197 -27.23 -16.76 19.48
N VAL A 198 -28.14 -16.98 20.44
CA VAL A 198 -29.25 -16.06 20.73
C VAL A 198 -28.73 -14.69 21.15
N GLY A 199 -29.41 -13.61 20.75
CA GLY A 199 -28.98 -12.23 21.00
C GLY A 199 -27.77 -11.77 20.16
N THR A 200 -27.30 -12.60 19.22
CA THR A 200 -26.23 -12.24 18.28
C THR A 200 -26.81 -12.03 16.89
N ASP A 201 -26.47 -10.90 16.26
CA ASP A 201 -26.81 -10.62 14.87
C ASP A 201 -26.04 -11.51 13.90
N LEU A 202 -26.60 -11.74 12.71
CA LEU A 202 -25.88 -12.36 11.61
C LEU A 202 -25.05 -11.29 10.88
N PHE A 203 -23.79 -11.60 10.61
CA PHE A 203 -22.89 -10.74 9.84
C PHE A 203 -22.53 -11.39 8.51
N ILE A 204 -22.44 -10.57 7.47
CA ILE A 204 -21.91 -10.92 6.15
C ILE A 204 -20.64 -10.08 5.93
N ALA A 205 -19.58 -10.71 5.42
CA ALA A 205 -18.28 -10.11 5.14
C ALA A 205 -17.49 -9.58 6.36
N LYS A 206 -17.92 -9.87 7.59
CA LYS A 206 -17.24 -9.43 8.82
C LYS A 206 -17.35 -10.46 9.93
N ASN A 207 -16.20 -10.86 10.48
CA ASN A 207 -16.20 -11.67 11.70
C ASN A 207 -16.74 -10.85 12.88
N ASN A 208 -17.78 -11.34 13.55
CA ASN A 208 -18.41 -10.62 14.68
C ASN A 208 -17.56 -10.67 15.96
N HIS A 209 -16.51 -11.51 16.01
CA HIS A 209 -15.46 -11.55 17.02
C HIS A 209 -14.10 -11.05 16.44
N SER A 210 -14.15 -10.07 15.53
CA SER A 210 -12.97 -9.48 14.88
C SER A 210 -11.94 -8.94 15.88
N SER A 211 -10.65 -9.18 15.65
CA SER A 211 -9.55 -8.50 16.34
C SER A 211 -9.48 -7.04 15.91
N LYS A 212 -9.00 -6.16 16.82
CA LYS A 212 -8.88 -4.72 16.57
C LYS A 212 -7.42 -4.33 16.35
N LEU A 213 -7.12 -3.76 15.21
CA LEU A 213 -5.82 -3.15 14.91
C LEU A 213 -5.93 -1.63 15.06
N ALA A 214 -4.94 -1.03 15.75
CA ALA A 214 -4.90 0.40 16.04
C ALA A 214 -6.22 0.97 16.63
N ARG A 215 -6.98 0.11 17.34
CA ARG A 215 -8.33 0.39 17.93
C ARG A 215 -9.46 0.65 16.93
N VAL A 216 -9.17 1.00 15.68
CA VAL A 216 -10.17 1.40 14.68
C VAL A 216 -10.48 0.26 13.71
N PHE A 217 -9.45 -0.34 13.14
CA PHE A 217 -9.60 -1.35 12.09
C PHE A 217 -10.09 -2.67 12.68
N SER A 218 -11.15 -3.22 12.07
CA SER A 218 -11.56 -4.60 12.33
C SER A 218 -10.84 -5.49 11.34
N LEU A 219 -10.04 -6.43 11.83
CA LEU A 219 -9.47 -7.49 10.98
C LEU A 219 -10.55 -8.54 10.67
N HIS A 220 -10.23 -9.55 9.85
CA HIS A 220 -11.13 -10.68 9.56
C HIS A 220 -12.38 -10.28 8.78
N MET A 221 -12.19 -9.40 7.80
CA MET A 221 -13.24 -8.94 6.90
C MET A 221 -13.00 -9.50 5.50
N PHE A 222 -14.07 -9.92 4.84
CA PHE A 222 -13.99 -10.46 3.49
C PHE A 222 -13.68 -9.32 2.49
N SER A 223 -12.74 -9.56 1.58
CA SER A 223 -12.33 -8.61 0.55
C SER A 223 -12.52 -9.26 -0.82
N GLY A 224 -13.52 -8.82 -1.57
CA GLY A 224 -13.99 -9.48 -2.80
C GLY A 224 -15.48 -9.32 -3.05
N ILE A 225 -16.03 -10.05 -4.03
CA ILE A 225 -17.45 -10.00 -4.37
C ILE A 225 -18.18 -11.17 -3.68
N ILE A 226 -19.36 -10.91 -3.12
CA ILE A 226 -20.30 -11.94 -2.67
C ILE A 226 -21.59 -11.83 -3.49
N ASP A 227 -22.14 -12.98 -3.87
CA ASP A 227 -23.40 -13.09 -4.60
C ASP A 227 -24.21 -14.34 -4.16
N GLU A 228 -25.54 -14.29 -4.30
CA GLU A 228 -26.48 -15.41 -4.10
C GLU A 228 -26.29 -16.19 -2.77
N LEU A 229 -26.17 -15.49 -1.63
CA LEU A 229 -26.06 -16.10 -0.31
C LEU A 229 -27.40 -16.69 0.14
N LYS A 230 -27.46 -18.01 0.35
CA LYS A 230 -28.64 -18.74 0.81
C LYS A 230 -28.34 -19.57 2.05
N ILE A 231 -29.23 -19.51 3.05
CA ILE A 231 -29.15 -20.29 4.29
C ILE A 231 -30.44 -21.09 4.47
N TYR A 232 -30.30 -22.38 4.73
CA TYR A 232 -31.38 -23.33 4.90
C TYR A 232 -31.35 -23.95 6.29
N SER A 233 -32.53 -24.12 6.90
CA SER A 233 -32.74 -24.84 8.17
C SER A 233 -32.87 -26.36 8.00
N ARG A 234 -32.39 -26.89 6.87
CA ARG A 234 -32.44 -28.31 6.52
C ARG A 234 -31.12 -28.76 5.90
N VAL A 235 -30.96 -30.07 5.82
CA VAL A 235 -29.87 -30.70 5.07
C VAL A 235 -30.17 -30.57 3.58
N LEU A 236 -29.24 -30.02 2.82
CA LEU A 236 -29.20 -30.16 1.36
C LEU A 236 -28.44 -31.45 1.03
N SER A 237 -29.02 -32.27 0.17
CA SER A 237 -28.33 -33.42 -0.40
C SER A 237 -27.23 -32.98 -1.37
N ALA A 238 -26.27 -33.87 -1.64
CA ALA A 238 -25.23 -33.60 -2.63
C ALA A 238 -25.80 -33.27 -4.02
N GLU A 239 -26.92 -33.89 -4.41
CA GLU A 239 -27.63 -33.60 -5.66
C GLU A 239 -28.22 -32.19 -5.68
N GLU A 240 -28.79 -31.72 -4.57
CA GLU A 240 -29.34 -30.36 -4.47
C GLU A 240 -28.23 -29.29 -4.48
N VAL A 241 -27.09 -29.55 -3.84
CA VAL A 241 -25.92 -28.66 -3.89
C VAL A 241 -25.36 -28.59 -5.32
N ALA A 242 -25.20 -29.73 -5.98
CA ALA A 242 -24.77 -29.80 -7.37
C ALA A 242 -25.76 -29.09 -8.31
N THR A 243 -27.07 -29.26 -8.09
CA THR A 243 -28.12 -28.60 -8.87
C THR A 243 -28.08 -27.09 -8.68
N SER A 244 -27.88 -26.60 -7.46
CA SER A 244 -27.79 -25.15 -7.19
C SER A 244 -26.63 -24.48 -7.92
N TYR A 245 -25.49 -25.17 -8.03
CA TYR A 245 -24.35 -24.74 -8.83
C TYR A 245 -24.66 -24.77 -10.33
N GLN A 246 -25.16 -25.91 -10.81
CA GLN A 246 -25.42 -26.13 -12.24
C GLN A 246 -26.51 -25.21 -12.79
N GLU A 247 -27.53 -24.88 -11.99
CA GLU A 247 -28.58 -23.94 -12.39
C GLU A 247 -28.01 -22.56 -12.76
N VAL A 248 -27.06 -22.04 -11.97
CA VAL A 248 -26.39 -20.76 -12.30
C VAL A 248 -25.57 -20.90 -13.58
N LEU A 249 -24.85 -22.01 -13.75
CA LEU A 249 -24.06 -22.22 -14.96
C LEU A 249 -24.95 -22.28 -16.20
N ASP A 250 -26.03 -23.07 -16.16
CA ASP A 250 -26.90 -23.30 -17.31
C ASP A 250 -27.70 -22.06 -17.69
N LEU A 251 -28.17 -21.30 -16.70
CA LEU A 251 -29.02 -20.13 -16.92
C LEU A 251 -28.23 -18.87 -17.26
N GLU A 252 -27.09 -18.65 -16.60
CA GLU A 252 -26.36 -17.37 -16.69
C GLU A 252 -25.07 -17.49 -17.52
N HIS A 253 -24.44 -18.68 -17.58
CA HIS A 253 -23.09 -18.85 -18.15
C HIS A 253 -22.98 -19.94 -19.23
N GLY A 254 -24.10 -20.42 -19.80
CA GLY A 254 -24.09 -21.41 -20.88
C GLY A 254 -23.45 -22.76 -20.53
N GLY A 255 -23.50 -23.15 -19.26
CA GLY A 255 -22.99 -24.43 -18.75
C GLY A 255 -21.50 -24.44 -18.44
N VAL A 256 -20.79 -23.32 -18.55
CA VAL A 256 -19.37 -23.20 -18.18
C VAL A 256 -19.18 -22.43 -16.88
N HIS A 257 -18.02 -22.61 -16.26
CA HIS A 257 -17.67 -21.88 -15.04
C HIS A 257 -17.62 -20.36 -15.30
N PRO A 258 -18.18 -19.52 -14.40
CA PRO A 258 -18.21 -18.07 -14.59
C PRO A 258 -16.80 -17.49 -14.64
N GLN A 259 -16.55 -16.62 -15.61
CA GLN A 259 -15.30 -15.86 -15.72
C GLN A 259 -15.49 -14.49 -15.09
N LEU A 260 -14.51 -14.03 -14.30
CA LEU A 260 -14.52 -12.69 -13.71
C LEU A 260 -13.42 -11.85 -14.38
N GLN A 261 -13.80 -10.69 -14.93
CA GLN A 261 -12.81 -9.77 -15.47
C GLN A 261 -12.12 -9.04 -14.30
N TYR A 262 -10.82 -8.80 -14.40
CA TYR A 262 -10.09 -8.11 -13.33
C TYR A 262 -10.67 -6.72 -13.02
N ASP A 263 -11.15 -6.02 -14.04
CA ASP A 263 -11.79 -4.71 -13.90
C ASP A 263 -13.08 -4.74 -13.05
N ASP A 264 -13.75 -5.88 -12.96
CA ASP A 264 -14.95 -6.04 -12.15
C ASP A 264 -14.63 -6.22 -10.65
N ILE A 265 -13.41 -6.59 -10.29
CA ILE A 265 -13.04 -6.87 -8.88
C ILE A 265 -11.95 -5.94 -8.32
N LYS A 266 -11.15 -5.30 -9.18
CA LYS A 266 -10.06 -4.42 -8.77
C LYS A 266 -10.54 -3.27 -7.87
N LEU A 267 -9.62 -2.74 -7.07
CA LEU A 267 -9.86 -1.52 -6.31
C LEU A 267 -10.10 -0.35 -7.26
N ASP A 268 -11.16 0.41 -7.00
CA ASP A 268 -11.59 1.50 -7.86
C ASP A 268 -11.05 2.84 -7.33
N ARG A 269 -10.01 3.34 -8.00
CA ARG A 269 -9.39 4.64 -7.75
C ARG A 269 -10.37 5.80 -7.82
N THR A 270 -11.37 5.71 -8.70
CA THR A 270 -12.21 6.86 -9.06
C THR A 270 -13.00 7.40 -7.87
N LEU A 271 -13.32 6.53 -6.90
CA LEU A 271 -14.00 6.87 -5.64
C LEU A 271 -13.23 7.91 -4.79
N LEU A 272 -11.91 7.98 -4.99
CA LEU A 272 -11.02 8.81 -4.18
C LEU A 272 -10.36 9.95 -4.99
N LEU A 273 -10.65 10.08 -6.28
CA LEU A 273 -10.14 11.19 -7.11
C LEU A 273 -10.69 12.56 -6.69
N THR A 274 -11.79 12.60 -5.96
CA THR A 274 -12.38 13.83 -5.40
C THR A 274 -12.03 14.07 -3.93
N ASP A 275 -11.24 13.19 -3.30
CA ASP A 275 -10.77 13.38 -1.92
C ASP A 275 -9.92 14.65 -1.83
N ARG A 276 -10.33 15.59 -0.97
CA ARG A 276 -9.72 16.93 -0.84
C ARG A 276 -8.24 16.92 -0.42
N HIS A 277 -7.73 15.80 0.07
CA HIS A 277 -6.35 15.63 0.54
C HIS A 277 -5.58 14.63 -0.32
N ARG A 278 -6.24 13.74 -1.07
CA ARG A 278 -5.53 12.75 -1.86
C ARG A 278 -4.70 13.39 -2.98
N PRO A 279 -3.36 13.20 -2.99
CA PRO A 279 -2.51 13.71 -4.07
C PRO A 279 -2.98 13.21 -5.44
N GLN A 280 -2.96 14.10 -6.43
CA GLN A 280 -3.46 13.88 -7.78
C GLN A 280 -2.36 13.73 -8.81
N TYR A 281 -1.15 14.19 -8.53
CA TYR A 281 0.02 14.01 -9.40
C TYR A 281 1.24 13.41 -8.69
N HIS A 282 1.00 12.81 -7.53
CA HIS A 282 1.91 11.88 -6.87
C HIS A 282 1.31 10.47 -6.92
N VAL A 283 2.15 9.46 -7.18
CA VAL A 283 1.70 8.06 -7.26
C VAL A 283 1.14 7.58 -5.92
N SER A 284 0.05 6.83 -5.94
CA SER A 284 -0.62 6.24 -4.76
C SER A 284 -1.42 5.02 -5.19
N PRO A 285 -1.62 3.98 -4.35
CA PRO A 285 -2.39 2.79 -4.72
C PRO A 285 -3.85 3.18 -4.96
N PRO A 286 -4.65 2.44 -5.75
CA PRO A 286 -6.06 2.78 -5.99
C PRO A 286 -6.85 3.06 -4.71
N ALA A 287 -6.58 2.32 -3.64
CA ALA A 287 -7.02 2.58 -2.27
C ALA A 287 -6.04 1.92 -1.30
N HIS A 288 -6.33 2.00 0.00
CA HIS A 288 -5.63 1.29 1.08
C HIS A 288 -4.21 1.81 1.32
N TRP A 289 -3.36 0.99 1.94
CA TRP A 289 -2.04 1.39 2.43
C TRP A 289 -0.94 1.02 1.45
N MET A 290 0.04 1.90 1.29
CA MET A 290 1.31 1.60 0.60
C MET A 290 2.53 2.00 1.44
N ASN A 291 3.69 1.41 1.15
CA ASN A 291 4.99 1.98 1.54
C ASN A 291 5.82 2.42 0.33
N GLU A 292 7.15 2.49 0.43
CA GLU A 292 8.08 2.90 -0.62
C GLU A 292 7.79 2.34 -2.01
N PRO A 293 7.70 3.21 -3.03
CA PRO A 293 7.92 2.83 -4.40
C PRO A 293 9.36 2.32 -4.58
N HIS A 294 9.51 1.15 -5.17
CA HIS A 294 10.80 0.48 -5.33
C HIS A 294 10.86 -0.37 -6.60
N ALA A 295 12.03 -0.98 -6.81
CA ALA A 295 12.33 -1.81 -7.98
C ALA A 295 12.01 -1.14 -9.35
N PRO A 296 12.40 0.14 -9.57
CA PRO A 296 12.17 0.78 -10.85
C PRO A 296 12.96 0.08 -11.97
N ILE A 297 12.31 -0.21 -13.09
CA ILE A 297 12.93 -0.84 -14.26
C ILE A 297 12.26 -0.38 -15.55
N TYR A 298 13.05 -0.15 -16.59
CA TYR A 298 12.54 0.18 -17.92
C TYR A 298 12.55 -1.05 -18.82
N PHE A 299 11.46 -1.35 -19.51
CA PHE A 299 11.38 -2.50 -20.39
C PHE A 299 10.45 -2.22 -21.57
N GLU A 300 10.94 -2.44 -22.80
CA GLU A 300 10.15 -2.37 -24.03
C GLU A 300 9.25 -1.11 -24.15
N GLY A 301 9.77 0.06 -23.77
CA GLY A 301 9.02 1.33 -23.84
C GLY A 301 8.37 1.79 -22.54
N GLN A 302 8.30 0.94 -21.51
CA GLN A 302 7.60 1.24 -20.27
C GLN A 302 8.55 1.31 -19.06
N TYR A 303 8.35 2.29 -18.19
CA TYR A 303 8.85 2.32 -16.83
C TYR A 303 7.89 1.54 -15.94
N HIS A 304 8.39 0.52 -15.27
CA HIS A 304 7.69 -0.21 -14.22
C HIS A 304 8.17 0.28 -12.86
N LEU A 305 7.23 0.47 -11.95
CA LEU A 305 7.50 0.83 -10.55
C LEU A 305 6.60 -0.01 -9.64
N PHE A 306 7.20 -0.62 -8.62
CA PHE A 306 6.49 -1.46 -7.66
C PHE A 306 6.41 -0.73 -6.32
N TYR A 307 5.60 -1.23 -5.39
CA TYR A 307 5.47 -0.63 -4.06
C TYR A 307 4.93 -1.65 -3.06
N GLN A 308 5.33 -1.54 -1.79
CA GLN A 308 4.69 -2.35 -0.75
C GLN A 308 3.22 -1.95 -0.62
N HIS A 309 2.32 -2.92 -0.50
CA HIS A 309 0.89 -2.68 -0.47
C HIS A 309 0.17 -3.63 0.47
N ASN A 310 -0.82 -3.12 1.21
CA ASN A 310 -1.81 -3.96 1.88
C ASN A 310 -3.17 -3.87 1.14
N PRO A 311 -3.59 -4.93 0.43
CA PRO A 311 -4.84 -4.92 -0.31
C PRO A 311 -6.09 -5.04 0.58
N GLN A 312 -5.96 -5.24 1.89
CA GLN A 312 -7.10 -5.38 2.81
C GLN A 312 -7.62 -4.06 3.39
N GLY A 313 -6.79 -3.01 3.48
CA GLY A 313 -7.23 -1.74 4.06
C GLY A 313 -6.09 -0.75 4.30
N PRO A 314 -6.40 0.49 4.72
CA PRO A 314 -5.42 1.57 4.88
C PRO A 314 -4.63 1.43 6.20
N TYR A 315 -3.95 0.29 6.38
CA TYR A 315 -3.07 0.01 7.51
C TYR A 315 -1.93 -0.96 7.11
N PHE A 316 -0.78 -0.86 7.78
CA PHE A 316 0.33 -1.81 7.63
C PHE A 316 -0.05 -3.20 8.17
N HIS A 317 0.01 -4.24 7.33
CA HIS A 317 -0.16 -5.64 7.76
C HIS A 317 0.31 -6.64 6.69
N HIS A 318 -0.59 -7.13 5.82
CA HIS A 318 -0.34 -8.22 4.89
C HIS A 318 0.35 -7.70 3.60
N ILE A 319 1.69 -7.66 3.61
CA ILE A 319 2.48 -6.96 2.58
C ILE A 319 2.57 -7.75 1.26
N HIS A 320 2.16 -7.07 0.19
CA HIS A 320 2.25 -7.46 -1.21
C HIS A 320 3.09 -6.43 -1.99
N TRP A 321 3.41 -6.73 -3.25
CA TRP A 321 3.91 -5.71 -4.19
C TRP A 321 2.80 -5.29 -5.16
N GLY A 322 2.39 -4.03 -5.08
CA GLY A 322 1.61 -3.39 -6.13
C GLY A 322 2.47 -3.02 -7.33
N HIS A 323 1.86 -2.61 -8.44
CA HIS A 323 2.54 -2.41 -9.72
C HIS A 323 1.93 -1.26 -10.52
N TRP A 324 2.80 -0.33 -10.96
CA TRP A 324 2.48 0.72 -11.91
C TRP A 324 3.35 0.62 -13.16
N VAL A 325 2.77 1.05 -14.29
CA VAL A 325 3.52 1.31 -15.53
C VAL A 325 3.27 2.71 -16.05
N SER A 326 4.29 3.28 -16.69
CA SER A 326 4.25 4.60 -17.31
C SER A 326 5.20 4.67 -18.50
N GLU A 327 4.89 5.49 -19.51
CA GLU A 327 5.81 5.77 -20.62
C GLU A 327 6.74 6.96 -20.31
N ASP A 328 6.43 7.78 -19.30
CA ASP A 328 7.10 9.06 -19.02
C ASP A 328 7.44 9.30 -17.54
N MET A 329 7.24 8.29 -16.68
CA MET A 329 7.35 8.35 -15.21
C MET A 329 6.38 9.35 -14.53
N VAL A 330 5.39 9.87 -15.28
CA VAL A 330 4.43 10.86 -14.80
C VAL A 330 3.01 10.33 -14.88
N HIS A 331 2.55 9.87 -16.03
CA HIS A 331 1.22 9.30 -16.22
C HIS A 331 1.28 7.79 -15.96
N TRP A 332 0.68 7.35 -14.86
CA TRP A 332 0.77 5.97 -14.39
C TRP A 332 -0.53 5.21 -14.57
N ARG A 333 -0.42 3.92 -14.89
CA ARG A 333 -1.55 2.98 -14.91
C ARG A 333 -1.37 1.93 -13.83
N ASP A 334 -2.43 1.70 -13.06
CA ASP A 334 -2.49 0.61 -12.08
C ASP A 334 -2.55 -0.75 -12.79
N LEU A 335 -1.67 -1.67 -12.38
CA LEU A 335 -1.65 -3.07 -12.82
C LEU A 335 -2.07 -4.01 -11.68
N PRO A 336 -2.34 -5.30 -11.97
CA PRO A 336 -2.52 -6.31 -10.93
C PRO A 336 -1.33 -6.38 -9.96
N ILE A 337 -1.59 -6.87 -8.74
CA ILE A 337 -0.54 -7.17 -7.75
C ILE A 337 0.54 -8.06 -8.40
N ALA A 338 1.79 -7.62 -8.37
CA ALA A 338 2.91 -8.33 -8.98
C ALA A 338 3.34 -9.55 -8.17
N LEU A 339 3.44 -9.39 -6.85
CA LEU A 339 3.85 -10.45 -5.92
C LEU A 339 2.94 -10.46 -4.68
N ALA A 340 2.51 -11.65 -4.28
CA ALA A 340 1.67 -11.87 -3.11
C ALA A 340 2.22 -13.01 -2.23
N PRO A 341 2.02 -12.97 -0.90
CA PRO A 341 2.21 -14.13 -0.05
C PRO A 341 1.31 -15.29 -0.49
N GLU A 342 1.89 -16.47 -0.64
CA GLU A 342 1.20 -17.66 -1.16
C GLU A 342 1.45 -18.86 -0.25
N LYS A 343 0.74 -19.97 -0.51
CA LYS A 343 0.97 -21.23 0.17
C LYS A 343 2.25 -21.90 -0.35
N ASP A 344 3.39 -21.29 -0.03
CA ASP A 344 4.72 -21.78 -0.37
C ASP A 344 5.62 -21.82 0.87
N GLN A 345 6.87 -22.24 0.70
CA GLN A 345 7.89 -22.24 1.77
C GLN A 345 8.79 -21.01 1.73
N LEU A 346 8.64 -20.15 0.71
CA LEU A 346 9.53 -19.05 0.43
C LEU A 346 9.11 -17.80 1.20
N ALA A 347 7.89 -17.33 0.93
CA ALA A 347 7.37 -16.06 1.43
C ALA A 347 5.88 -16.14 1.84
N PRO A 348 5.46 -17.12 2.67
CA PRO A 348 4.07 -17.24 3.08
C PRO A 348 3.62 -16.11 4.01
N ASP A 349 4.55 -15.36 4.59
CA ASP A 349 4.30 -14.36 5.63
C ASP A 349 4.57 -12.90 5.16
N GLY A 350 4.96 -12.69 3.91
CA GLY A 350 5.13 -11.33 3.43
C GLY A 350 6.16 -11.21 2.32
N ILE A 351 5.94 -10.22 1.46
CA ILE A 351 6.85 -9.88 0.38
C ILE A 351 7.25 -8.44 0.58
N TRP A 352 8.37 -8.24 1.28
CA TRP A 352 8.87 -6.90 1.59
C TRP A 352 9.77 -6.39 0.46
N SER A 353 10.26 -5.17 0.63
CA SER A 353 10.94 -4.40 -0.42
C SER A 353 12.20 -5.06 -0.97
N GLY A 354 12.61 -4.53 -2.12
CA GLY A 354 13.79 -4.95 -2.86
C GLY A 354 13.96 -4.13 -4.15
N SER A 355 14.48 -4.76 -5.20
CA SER A 355 14.90 -4.10 -6.43
C SER A 355 14.58 -4.90 -7.67
N ALA A 356 14.80 -4.30 -8.84
CA ALA A 356 14.70 -4.96 -10.13
C ALA A 356 16.04 -4.86 -10.88
N THR A 357 16.32 -5.86 -11.71
CA THR A 357 17.45 -5.87 -12.63
C THR A 357 17.13 -6.73 -13.85
N TYR A 358 18.11 -6.91 -14.73
CA TYR A 358 17.98 -7.79 -15.88
C TYR A 358 18.78 -9.08 -15.69
N ASP A 359 18.25 -10.19 -16.20
CA ASP A 359 18.99 -11.45 -16.28
C ASP A 359 20.01 -11.46 -17.44
N ALA A 360 20.59 -12.64 -17.69
CA ALA A 360 21.57 -12.84 -18.75
C ALA A 360 20.98 -12.55 -20.15
N ASP A 361 19.68 -12.79 -20.33
CA ASP A 361 18.92 -12.64 -21.57
C ASP A 361 18.24 -11.27 -21.68
N SER A 362 18.62 -10.32 -20.81
CA SER A 362 18.05 -8.97 -20.74
C SER A 362 16.57 -8.92 -20.38
N LEU A 363 16.05 -9.95 -19.69
CA LEU A 363 14.68 -9.97 -19.20
C LEU A 363 14.58 -9.40 -17.77
N PRO A 364 13.48 -8.68 -17.45
CA PRO A 364 13.22 -8.16 -16.11
C PRO A 364 13.11 -9.27 -15.05
N VAL A 365 13.77 -9.03 -13.93
CA VAL A 365 13.78 -9.87 -12.74
C VAL A 365 13.62 -9.00 -11.49
N LEU A 366 12.80 -9.46 -10.53
CA LEU A 366 12.62 -8.83 -9.23
C LEU A 366 13.42 -9.59 -8.16
N PHE A 367 14.12 -8.85 -7.31
CA PHE A 367 14.67 -9.34 -6.06
C PHE A 367 13.91 -8.73 -4.91
N PHE A 368 13.52 -9.53 -3.94
CA PHE A 368 12.68 -9.10 -2.83
C PHE A 368 13.10 -9.77 -1.53
N THR A 369 12.66 -9.19 -0.42
CA THR A 369 12.82 -9.82 0.90
C THR A 369 11.62 -10.73 1.16
N ALA A 370 11.88 -12.03 1.25
CA ALA A 370 10.89 -13.05 1.56
C ALA A 370 10.72 -13.19 3.08
N GLY A 371 9.49 -12.99 3.56
CA GLY A 371 9.09 -13.20 4.95
C GLY A 371 8.52 -14.59 5.19
N ASN A 372 9.11 -15.33 6.13
CA ASN A 372 8.64 -16.64 6.59
C ASN A 372 8.84 -16.77 8.10
N ASP A 373 7.76 -16.59 8.87
CA ASP A 373 7.80 -16.59 10.34
C ASP A 373 8.10 -17.97 10.93
N SER A 374 8.02 -19.03 10.13
CA SER A 374 8.41 -20.39 10.52
C SER A 374 9.91 -20.66 10.32
N ALA A 375 10.64 -19.77 9.64
CA ALA A 375 12.07 -19.87 9.40
C ALA A 375 12.91 -19.09 10.45
N SER A 376 14.19 -19.43 10.56
CA SER A 376 15.15 -18.69 11.40
C SER A 376 16.47 -18.50 10.64
N PRO A 377 16.80 -17.26 10.22
CA PRO A 377 16.01 -16.03 10.38
C PRO A 377 14.75 -16.03 9.51
N ASN A 378 13.77 -15.17 9.81
CA ASN A 378 12.50 -15.09 9.09
C ASN A 378 12.55 -14.21 7.83
N GLN A 379 13.72 -13.63 7.52
CA GLN A 379 13.97 -12.79 6.35
C GLN A 379 15.06 -13.42 5.48
N SER A 380 14.85 -13.44 4.17
CA SER A 380 15.83 -13.89 3.19
C SER A 380 15.66 -13.15 1.85
N VAL A 381 16.69 -13.13 1.01
CA VAL A 381 16.58 -12.58 -0.36
C VAL A 381 16.07 -13.66 -1.29
N ALA A 382 15.03 -13.32 -2.05
CA ALA A 382 14.40 -14.18 -3.05
C ALA A 382 14.31 -13.46 -4.40
N LEU A 383 13.88 -14.20 -5.43
CA LEU A 383 13.82 -13.73 -6.81
C LEU A 383 12.54 -14.17 -7.50
N ALA A 384 12.00 -13.32 -8.37
CA ALA A 384 10.91 -13.65 -9.29
C ALA A 384 11.26 -13.23 -10.73
N ARG A 385 10.91 -14.08 -11.71
CA ARG A 385 11.15 -13.81 -13.14
C ARG A 385 9.85 -13.43 -13.84
N SER A 386 9.93 -12.49 -14.77
CA SER A 386 8.79 -12.16 -15.63
C SER A 386 8.45 -13.33 -16.57
N THR A 387 7.17 -13.44 -16.95
CA THR A 387 6.70 -14.43 -17.94
C THR A 387 6.77 -13.95 -19.38
N TYR A 388 7.39 -12.78 -19.65
CA TYR A 388 7.47 -12.15 -20.98
C TYR A 388 7.99 -13.08 -22.09
N SER A 389 8.90 -14.00 -21.75
CA SER A 389 9.42 -14.98 -22.71
C SER A 389 8.30 -15.88 -23.27
N GLU A 390 7.26 -16.14 -22.48
CA GLU A 390 6.12 -17.02 -22.76
C GLU A 390 4.90 -16.26 -23.32
N ASP A 391 4.55 -15.11 -22.76
CA ASP A 391 3.30 -14.39 -23.07
C ASP A 391 3.49 -13.10 -23.90
N LYS A 392 4.72 -12.57 -23.99
CA LYS A 392 5.05 -11.28 -24.63
C LYS A 392 4.31 -10.08 -24.03
N ASP A 393 3.86 -10.19 -22.79
CA ASP A 393 3.16 -9.11 -22.11
C ASP A 393 4.15 -8.06 -21.59
N ILE A 394 4.20 -6.91 -22.26
CA ILE A 394 5.06 -5.79 -21.87
C ILE A 394 4.62 -5.13 -20.56
N ASP A 395 3.40 -5.38 -20.07
CA ASP A 395 2.95 -4.88 -18.77
C ASP A 395 3.55 -5.70 -17.62
N LEU A 396 4.11 -6.88 -17.90
CA LEU A 396 4.72 -7.78 -16.92
C LEU A 396 3.77 -8.08 -15.75
N VAL A 397 2.51 -8.40 -16.04
CA VAL A 397 1.50 -8.64 -14.99
C VAL A 397 1.67 -9.97 -14.25
N ARG A 398 2.57 -10.84 -14.72
CA ARG A 398 2.82 -12.18 -14.18
C ARG A 398 4.30 -12.40 -13.89
N TRP A 399 4.55 -12.93 -12.69
CA TRP A 399 5.87 -13.20 -12.15
C TRP A 399 5.93 -14.60 -11.55
N VAL A 400 7.01 -15.33 -11.80
CA VAL A 400 7.24 -16.67 -11.25
C VAL A 400 8.37 -16.60 -10.23
N LYS A 401 8.03 -16.81 -8.95
CA LYS A 401 9.01 -16.89 -7.85
C LYS A 401 9.93 -18.09 -8.06
N HIS A 402 11.23 -17.89 -7.88
CA HIS A 402 12.17 -18.99 -7.68
C HIS A 402 11.79 -19.71 -6.37
N PRO A 403 11.70 -21.05 -6.33
CA PRO A 403 11.08 -21.76 -5.20
C PRO A 403 11.86 -21.67 -3.89
N GLU A 404 13.16 -21.37 -3.94
CA GLU A 404 14.05 -21.36 -2.78
C GLU A 404 14.64 -19.96 -2.53
N PRO A 405 15.02 -19.61 -1.29
CA PRO A 405 15.73 -18.37 -1.01
C PRO A 405 17.13 -18.39 -1.64
N LEU A 406 17.56 -17.24 -2.16
CA LEU A 406 18.87 -17.06 -2.80
C LEU A 406 19.96 -16.68 -1.81
N ILE A 407 19.62 -15.82 -0.85
CA ILE A 407 20.54 -15.39 0.22
C ILE A 407 19.84 -15.57 1.56
N VAL A 408 20.33 -16.53 2.34
CA VAL A 408 19.91 -16.74 3.73
C VAL A 408 21.01 -16.23 4.64
N GLN A 409 20.66 -15.30 5.53
CA GLN A 409 21.59 -14.71 6.49
C GLN A 409 22.17 -15.79 7.41
N LYS A 410 23.50 -15.78 7.58
CA LYS A 410 24.23 -16.67 8.50
C LYS A 410 24.78 -15.88 9.67
N ASN A 411 25.07 -16.56 10.78
CA ASN A 411 25.78 -15.94 11.90
C ASN A 411 27.09 -15.28 11.42
N GLY A 412 27.31 -14.04 11.84
CA GLY A 412 28.44 -13.22 11.40
C GLY A 412 28.18 -12.36 10.15
N MET A 413 26.96 -12.41 9.58
CA MET A 413 26.51 -11.51 8.51
C MET A 413 25.59 -10.44 9.11
N GLY A 414 26.17 -9.35 9.62
CA GLY A 414 25.39 -8.27 10.21
C GLY A 414 24.58 -8.67 11.45
N VAL A 415 23.50 -7.94 11.73
CA VAL A 415 22.59 -8.22 12.86
C VAL A 415 21.62 -9.33 12.48
N PHE A 416 21.72 -10.48 13.15
CA PHE A 416 20.90 -11.65 12.85
C PHE A 416 19.41 -11.36 13.07
N GLY A 417 18.59 -11.59 12.04
CA GLY A 417 17.16 -11.28 12.04
C GLY A 417 16.81 -9.94 11.38
N ASP A 418 17.79 -9.09 11.11
CA ASP A 418 17.64 -7.84 10.34
C ASP A 418 18.42 -7.96 9.03
N PHE A 419 17.74 -8.40 7.97
CA PHE A 419 18.37 -8.69 6.68
C PHE A 419 17.37 -8.54 5.54
N ARG A 420 17.30 -7.35 4.94
CA ARG A 420 16.24 -7.01 3.99
C ARG A 420 16.66 -5.96 2.95
N ASP A 421 15.76 -5.73 2.02
CA ASP A 421 15.80 -4.70 0.98
C ASP A 421 16.99 -4.87 0.01
N PRO A 422 17.06 -5.99 -0.74
CA PRO A 422 18.14 -6.22 -1.69
C PRO A 422 18.12 -5.18 -2.81
N PHE A 423 19.23 -4.47 -3.01
CA PHE A 423 19.50 -3.66 -4.19
C PHE A 423 20.49 -4.38 -5.11
N VAL A 424 20.01 -4.84 -6.26
CA VAL A 424 20.77 -5.67 -7.19
C VAL A 424 21.05 -4.93 -8.48
N TRP A 425 22.31 -4.92 -8.91
CA TRP A 425 22.70 -4.40 -10.22
C TRP A 425 23.56 -5.40 -10.99
N LYS A 426 23.53 -5.26 -12.31
CA LYS A 426 24.32 -6.04 -13.25
C LYS A 426 25.52 -5.22 -13.72
N ASP A 427 26.67 -5.86 -13.83
CA ASP A 427 27.90 -5.33 -14.42
C ASP A 427 28.49 -6.38 -15.39
N GLU A 428 29.60 -6.07 -16.06
CA GLU A 428 30.22 -6.94 -17.08
C GLU A 428 30.61 -8.33 -16.55
N ASP A 429 30.94 -8.43 -15.27
CA ASP A 429 31.46 -9.63 -14.59
C ASP A 429 30.43 -10.33 -13.70
N GLY A 430 29.16 -9.91 -13.72
CA GLY A 430 28.07 -10.59 -13.03
C GLY A 430 27.09 -9.64 -12.35
N TRP A 431 26.47 -10.13 -11.28
CA TRP A 431 25.51 -9.40 -10.46
C TRP A 431 26.06 -9.14 -9.07
N TYR A 432 25.69 -7.99 -8.54
CA TYR A 432 26.08 -7.51 -7.24
C TYR A 432 24.84 -7.14 -6.45
N ALA A 433 24.85 -7.35 -5.14
CA ALA A 433 23.74 -6.99 -4.28
C ALA A 433 24.22 -6.27 -3.02
N LEU A 434 23.48 -5.25 -2.62
CA LEU A 434 23.50 -4.71 -1.27
C LEU A 434 22.27 -5.21 -0.51
N VAL A 435 22.42 -5.57 0.76
CA VAL A 435 21.30 -5.92 1.64
C VAL A 435 21.42 -5.13 2.94
N GLY A 436 20.34 -4.48 3.36
CA GLY A 436 20.27 -3.70 4.60
C GLY A 436 20.33 -4.59 5.84
N SER A 437 21.14 -4.18 6.83
CA SER A 437 21.28 -4.85 8.13
C SER A 437 21.86 -3.86 9.15
N GLY A 438 22.25 -4.37 10.33
CA GLY A 438 23.27 -3.74 11.17
C GLY A 438 24.64 -4.36 10.94
N SER A 439 25.70 -3.78 11.52
CA SER A 439 27.08 -4.26 11.39
C SER A 439 27.31 -5.66 12.01
N GLY A 440 26.44 -6.09 12.92
CA GLY A 440 26.59 -7.33 13.70
C GLY A 440 27.58 -7.22 14.84
N ILE A 441 28.19 -6.04 15.04
CA ILE A 441 29.08 -5.73 16.16
C ILE A 441 28.35 -4.75 17.07
N GLU A 442 28.26 -5.09 18.36
CA GLU A 442 27.59 -4.25 19.36
C GLU A 442 28.22 -2.84 19.38
N GLY A 443 27.40 -1.83 19.11
CA GLY A 443 27.82 -0.42 19.10
C GLY A 443 28.44 0.09 17.80
N GLU A 444 28.36 -0.64 16.69
CA GLU A 444 28.91 -0.21 15.37
C GLU A 444 27.86 0.23 14.32
N GLY A 445 26.56 0.15 14.62
CA GLY A 445 25.50 0.79 13.82
C GLY A 445 24.98 0.01 12.61
N GLY A 446 24.14 0.69 11.82
CA GLY A 446 23.60 0.19 10.55
C GLY A 446 24.68 -0.10 9.50
N ALA A 447 24.41 -1.06 8.60
CA ALA A 447 25.33 -1.44 7.54
C ALA A 447 24.62 -1.90 6.27
N ALA A 448 25.26 -1.68 5.12
CA ALA A 448 24.92 -2.34 3.87
C ALA A 448 25.85 -3.54 3.65
N LEU A 449 25.31 -4.73 3.46
CA LEU A 449 26.06 -5.97 3.27
C LEU A 449 26.22 -6.28 1.78
N ALA A 450 27.43 -6.63 1.34
CA ALA A 450 27.75 -6.84 -0.07
C ALA A 450 27.78 -8.32 -0.47
N PHE A 451 27.22 -8.63 -1.64
CA PHE A 451 27.22 -9.95 -2.24
C PHE A 451 27.52 -9.89 -3.75
N VAL A 452 28.08 -10.97 -4.30
CA VAL A 452 28.32 -11.15 -5.75
C VAL A 452 27.79 -12.49 -6.24
N SER A 453 27.38 -12.53 -7.50
CA SER A 453 26.91 -13.74 -8.18
C SER A 453 27.25 -13.70 -9.68
N GLU A 454 27.59 -14.85 -10.26
CA GLU A 454 27.78 -15.01 -11.71
C GLU A 454 26.52 -15.55 -12.43
N ASP A 455 25.46 -15.90 -11.70
CA ASP A 455 24.28 -16.57 -12.24
C ASP A 455 22.95 -16.11 -11.60
N MET A 456 22.99 -15.10 -10.74
CA MET A 456 21.88 -14.59 -9.91
C MET A 456 21.35 -15.57 -8.85
N LEU A 457 21.81 -16.82 -8.84
CA LEU A 457 21.30 -17.87 -7.98
C LEU A 457 22.25 -18.14 -6.81
N ASN A 458 23.53 -18.20 -7.09
CA ASN A 458 24.58 -18.50 -6.12
C ASN A 458 25.29 -17.20 -5.71
N TRP A 459 25.10 -16.80 -4.46
CA TRP A 459 25.62 -15.53 -3.93
C TRP A 459 26.76 -15.75 -2.93
N THR A 460 27.84 -14.99 -3.12
CA THR A 460 29.01 -14.97 -2.24
C THR A 460 29.03 -13.68 -1.43
N TYR A 461 28.96 -13.79 -0.10
CA TYR A 461 29.11 -12.65 0.82
C TYR A 461 30.54 -12.09 0.78
N LYS A 462 30.66 -10.77 0.68
CA LYS A 462 31.95 -10.05 0.60
C LYS A 462 32.27 -9.19 1.84
N GLY A 463 31.34 -9.08 2.79
CA GLY A 463 31.51 -8.25 3.98
C GLY A 463 30.57 -7.05 3.99
N SER A 464 30.85 -6.11 4.89
CA SER A 464 30.19 -4.81 4.90
C SER A 464 30.65 -4.00 3.68
N PHE A 465 29.71 -3.58 2.85
CA PHE A 465 29.94 -2.64 1.76
C PHE A 465 30.30 -1.26 2.34
N TYR A 466 29.53 -0.84 3.34
CA TYR A 466 29.74 0.38 4.09
C TYR A 466 29.02 0.32 5.44
N GLN A 467 29.61 0.95 6.44
CA GLN A 467 29.04 1.19 7.76
C GLN A 467 29.48 2.57 8.26
N ALA A 468 28.59 3.29 8.94
CA ALA A 468 28.94 4.57 9.58
C ALA A 468 29.22 4.39 11.07
N ASP A 469 30.06 5.24 11.66
CA ASP A 469 30.32 5.21 13.10
C ASP A 469 29.11 5.78 13.87
N ILE A 470 28.25 4.90 14.38
CA ILE A 470 27.05 5.28 15.15
C ILE A 470 27.39 6.11 16.40
N ARG A 471 28.63 6.06 16.93
CA ARG A 471 29.01 6.93 18.07
C ARG A 471 29.21 8.37 17.63
N LYS A 472 29.61 8.60 16.39
CA LYS A 472 29.71 9.94 15.78
C LYS A 472 28.36 10.39 15.24
N PHE A 473 27.60 9.48 14.64
CA PHE A 473 26.33 9.76 13.96
C PHE A 473 25.21 8.85 14.53
N PRO A 474 24.77 9.07 15.77
CA PRO A 474 23.80 8.18 16.45
C PRO A 474 22.44 8.12 15.76
N TYR A 475 22.06 9.18 15.04
CA TYR A 475 20.84 9.26 14.26
C TYR A 475 20.82 8.30 13.05
N LEU A 476 21.95 7.70 12.67
CA LEU A 476 21.98 6.66 11.62
C LEU A 476 21.55 5.28 12.11
N GLY A 477 21.16 5.14 13.38
CA GLY A 477 20.50 3.96 13.90
C GLY A 477 21.34 2.66 13.90
N PRO A 478 20.81 1.61 14.54
CA PRO A 478 21.46 0.30 14.56
C PRO A 478 21.30 -0.50 13.26
N ILE A 479 20.33 -0.15 12.41
CA ILE A 479 19.95 -0.90 11.20
C ILE A 479 19.74 0.08 10.05
N TRP A 480 20.14 -0.31 8.84
CA TRP A 480 19.80 0.41 7.61
C TRP A 480 18.85 -0.42 6.74
N GLU A 481 17.89 0.27 6.16
CA GLU A 481 16.96 -0.21 5.13
C GLU A 481 17.32 0.39 3.78
N LEU A 482 16.88 -0.29 2.72
CA LEU A 482 16.90 0.21 1.34
C LEU A 482 18.24 0.84 0.90
N PRO A 483 19.37 0.11 0.99
CA PRO A 483 20.64 0.62 0.47
C PRO A 483 20.57 0.75 -1.06
N VAL A 484 20.92 1.91 -1.62
CA VAL A 484 20.92 2.15 -3.07
C VAL A 484 22.26 2.74 -3.51
N LEU A 485 22.83 2.21 -4.59
CA LEU A 485 24.08 2.71 -5.18
C LEU A 485 23.84 3.17 -6.62
N LEU A 486 24.08 4.46 -6.90
CA LEU A 486 23.93 5.05 -8.24
C LEU A 486 25.23 5.71 -8.72
N PRO A 487 25.62 5.57 -9.99
CA PRO A 487 26.76 6.30 -10.54
C PRO A 487 26.44 7.80 -10.68
N LEU A 488 27.34 8.68 -10.26
CA LEU A 488 27.17 10.14 -10.40
C LEU A 488 28.00 10.75 -11.54
N GLY A 489 29.02 10.03 -12.03
CA GLY A 489 29.93 10.51 -13.07
C GLY A 489 31.27 10.98 -12.51
N THR A 490 32.07 11.61 -13.35
CA THR A 490 33.43 12.05 -12.99
C THR A 490 33.42 13.46 -12.42
N ASP A 491 34.12 13.67 -11.31
CA ASP A 491 34.31 14.99 -10.71
C ASP A 491 35.36 15.84 -11.45
N LYS A 492 35.65 17.04 -10.93
CA LYS A 492 36.66 17.94 -11.53
C LYS A 492 38.10 17.43 -11.38
N GLN A 493 38.34 16.51 -10.46
CA GLN A 493 39.64 15.91 -10.16
C GLN A 493 39.92 14.69 -11.05
N GLY A 494 38.89 14.18 -11.74
CA GLY A 494 38.99 13.01 -12.61
C GLY A 494 38.57 11.71 -11.94
N ASP A 495 38.04 11.77 -10.71
CA ASP A 495 37.57 10.60 -9.97
C ASP A 495 36.12 10.29 -10.32
N TYR A 496 35.84 9.02 -10.63
CA TYR A 496 34.48 8.55 -10.89
C TYR A 496 33.72 8.32 -9.59
N LYS A 497 32.62 9.06 -9.39
CA LYS A 497 31.85 9.12 -8.15
C LYS A 497 30.56 8.31 -8.23
N HIS A 498 30.13 7.83 -7.08
CA HIS A 498 28.87 7.16 -6.83
C HIS A 498 28.14 7.84 -5.67
N LEU A 499 26.82 7.69 -5.67
CA LEU A 499 25.90 8.06 -4.60
C LEU A 499 25.48 6.78 -3.88
N LEU A 500 25.74 6.71 -2.58
CA LEU A 500 25.17 5.69 -1.70
C LEU A 500 24.05 6.32 -0.88
N LEU A 501 22.85 5.76 -0.92
CA LEU A 501 21.67 6.18 -0.13
C LEU A 501 21.26 5.05 0.81
N VAL A 502 20.77 5.40 2.00
CA VAL A 502 20.20 4.46 2.99
C VAL A 502 19.06 5.13 3.77
N SER A 503 18.17 4.32 4.34
CA SER A 503 17.16 4.76 5.32
C SER A 503 17.44 4.13 6.68
N PRO A 504 17.89 4.88 7.70
CA PRO A 504 18.08 4.35 9.05
C PRO A 504 16.79 3.93 9.74
N VAL A 505 16.84 2.87 10.54
CA VAL A 505 15.74 2.44 11.42
C VAL A 505 16.24 1.90 12.75
N GLY A 506 15.31 1.76 13.69
CA GLY A 506 15.57 1.24 15.04
C GLY A 506 15.76 2.35 16.07
N ALA A 507 16.15 1.97 17.28
CA ALA A 507 16.21 2.88 18.41
C ALA A 507 17.21 4.04 18.16
N GLY A 508 16.72 5.27 18.26
CA GLY A 508 17.53 6.49 18.07
C GLY A 508 17.81 6.85 16.62
N ALA A 509 17.32 6.06 15.66
CA ALA A 509 17.41 6.37 14.24
C ALA A 509 16.50 7.54 13.88
N ASP A 510 17.01 8.42 13.04
CA ASP A 510 16.23 9.41 12.30
C ASP A 510 15.87 8.78 10.96
N VAL A 511 14.58 8.57 10.70
CA VAL A 511 14.11 7.80 9.55
C VAL A 511 13.99 8.75 8.37
N GLU A 512 15.13 8.98 7.71
CA GLU A 512 15.28 9.84 6.54
C GLU A 512 16.20 9.20 5.50
N VAL A 513 16.22 9.77 4.29
CA VAL A 513 17.23 9.40 3.29
C VAL A 513 18.54 10.13 3.52
N PHE A 514 19.51 9.39 4.07
CA PHE A 514 20.89 9.84 4.18
C PHE A 514 21.71 9.35 3.00
N TYR A 515 22.70 10.15 2.60
CA TYR A 515 23.59 9.83 1.50
C TYR A 515 25.05 10.19 1.74
N TRP A 516 25.90 9.54 0.93
CA TRP A 516 27.31 9.89 0.74
C TRP A 516 27.65 9.91 -0.75
N ILE A 517 28.56 10.82 -1.12
CA ILE A 517 29.26 10.79 -2.40
C ILE A 517 30.64 10.17 -2.16
N GLY A 518 31.07 9.28 -3.05
CA GLY A 518 32.33 8.58 -2.88
C GLY A 518 32.70 7.68 -4.05
N GLN A 519 33.66 6.79 -3.85
CA GLN A 519 34.15 5.86 -4.87
C GLN A 519 33.81 4.42 -4.51
N LEU A 520 33.43 3.64 -5.52
CA LEU A 520 33.30 2.20 -5.42
C LEU A 520 34.70 1.57 -5.54
N ASP A 521 35.17 0.89 -4.50
CA ASP A 521 36.29 -0.04 -4.58
C ASP A 521 35.75 -1.39 -5.06
N LYS A 522 35.77 -1.60 -6.38
CA LYS A 522 35.21 -2.81 -7.01
C LYS A 522 35.94 -4.09 -6.60
N ASP A 523 37.27 -4.04 -6.39
CA ASP A 523 38.08 -5.20 -6.03
C ASP A 523 37.69 -5.76 -4.65
N ASN A 524 37.46 -4.87 -3.68
CA ASN A 524 37.04 -5.24 -2.33
C ASN A 524 35.52 -5.22 -2.15
N LEU A 525 34.77 -4.75 -3.14
CA LEU A 525 33.34 -4.45 -3.08
C LEU A 525 32.98 -3.64 -1.83
N SER A 526 33.58 -2.46 -1.71
CA SER A 526 33.33 -1.52 -0.61
C SER A 526 33.19 -0.08 -1.10
N PHE A 527 32.58 0.77 -0.28
CA PHE A 527 32.39 2.19 -0.58
C PHE A 527 33.34 3.06 0.23
N LYS A 528 34.00 3.99 -0.45
CA LYS A 528 34.91 4.98 0.15
C LYS A 528 34.27 6.37 0.02
N PRO A 529 33.63 6.90 1.08
CA PRO A 529 33.01 8.21 1.02
C PRO A 529 34.07 9.31 0.95
N ASP A 530 33.77 10.39 0.25
CA ASP A 530 34.64 11.59 0.20
C ASP A 530 34.65 12.32 1.56
N GLN A 531 33.60 12.14 2.36
CA GLN A 531 33.44 12.69 3.71
C GLN A 531 32.74 11.68 4.63
N GLU A 532 33.14 11.62 5.90
CA GLU A 532 32.50 10.70 6.86
C GLU A 532 31.06 11.09 7.19
N GLU A 533 30.77 12.39 7.29
CA GLU A 533 29.48 12.90 7.74
C GLU A 533 28.39 12.68 6.66
N PRO A 534 27.31 11.94 6.99
CA PRO A 534 26.20 11.73 6.07
C PRO A 534 25.53 13.05 5.74
N GLN A 535 24.91 13.12 4.57
CA GLN A 535 24.11 14.27 4.16
C GLN A 535 22.66 13.86 3.98
N LEU A 536 21.73 14.73 4.37
CA LEU A 536 20.31 14.58 4.04
C LEU A 536 20.06 15.03 2.60
N ILE A 537 19.34 14.26 1.80
CA ILE A 537 18.90 14.70 0.46
C ILE A 537 17.70 15.64 0.55
N ASP A 538 16.79 15.33 1.47
CA ASP A 538 15.60 16.09 1.82
C ASP A 538 15.69 16.55 3.27
N VAL A 539 15.26 17.78 3.58
CA VAL A 539 15.31 18.35 4.93
C VAL A 539 13.93 18.48 5.58
N GLY A 540 12.90 17.88 4.98
CA GLY A 540 11.64 17.59 5.65
C GLY A 540 11.83 16.51 6.72
N ASP A 541 10.85 16.40 7.62
CA ASP A 541 10.91 15.48 8.75
C ASP A 541 9.84 14.39 8.60
N PHE A 542 10.29 13.15 8.59
CA PHE A 542 9.58 11.89 8.44
C PHE A 542 8.70 11.81 7.19
N HIS A 543 9.19 12.35 6.06
CA HIS A 543 8.40 12.38 4.81
C HIS A 543 9.12 11.78 3.62
N PHE A 544 10.34 12.21 3.29
CA PHE A 544 11.12 11.66 2.18
C PHE A 544 11.96 10.50 2.70
N THR A 545 11.39 9.29 2.66
CA THR A 545 12.03 8.09 3.21
C THR A 545 12.04 6.96 2.19
N GLY A 546 12.70 5.85 2.53
CA GLY A 546 12.71 4.63 1.73
C GLY A 546 13.15 4.83 0.27
N PRO A 547 14.47 5.06 0.03
CA PRO A 547 14.97 5.38 -1.29
C PRO A 547 14.99 4.16 -2.20
N SER A 548 14.63 4.37 -3.46
CA SER A 548 14.91 3.47 -4.57
C SER A 548 15.44 4.27 -5.75
N GLY A 549 16.11 3.63 -6.70
CA GLY A 549 16.60 4.35 -7.86
C GLY A 549 17.09 3.49 -9.00
N MET A 550 17.21 4.11 -10.17
CA MET A 550 17.70 3.51 -11.40
C MET A 550 18.56 4.50 -12.17
N VAL A 551 19.41 3.97 -13.04
CA VAL A 551 19.91 4.73 -14.19
C VAL A 551 18.88 4.55 -15.30
N ASP A 552 18.22 5.63 -15.70
CA ASP A 552 17.30 5.61 -16.83
C ASP A 552 18.05 5.23 -18.11
N PRO A 553 17.75 4.07 -18.73
CA PRO A 553 18.46 3.65 -19.93
C PRO A 553 18.13 4.50 -21.15
N VAL A 554 17.05 5.29 -21.12
CA VAL A 554 16.66 6.17 -22.23
C VAL A 554 17.49 7.45 -22.23
N THR A 555 17.63 8.10 -21.07
CA THR A 555 18.28 9.42 -20.97
C THR A 555 19.66 9.41 -20.29
N GLY A 556 20.00 8.34 -19.57
CA GLY A 556 21.19 8.26 -18.71
C GLY A 556 21.08 9.07 -17.40
N ARG A 557 19.91 9.65 -17.09
CA ARG A 557 19.66 10.32 -15.80
C ARG A 557 19.60 9.29 -14.68
N LYS A 558 19.98 9.70 -13.47
CA LYS A 558 19.87 8.88 -12.27
C LYS A 558 18.61 9.30 -11.57
N ILE A 559 17.61 8.44 -11.54
CA ILE A 559 16.30 8.77 -11.01
C ILE A 559 16.15 8.11 -9.64
N ILE A 560 15.69 8.88 -8.67
CA ILE A 560 15.34 8.41 -7.33
C ILE A 560 13.82 8.47 -7.17
N PHE A 561 13.27 7.44 -6.53
CA PHE A 561 11.90 7.36 -6.07
C PHE A 561 11.92 7.18 -4.55
N THR A 562 10.91 7.72 -3.88
CA THR A 562 10.75 7.63 -2.41
C THR A 562 9.29 7.50 -2.04
N ILE A 563 9.04 7.03 -0.82
CA ILE A 563 7.74 7.28 -0.19
C ILE A 563 7.69 8.73 0.30
N ALA A 564 6.50 9.30 0.22
CA ALA A 564 6.08 10.47 0.98
C ALA A 564 5.18 10.03 2.14
N GLN A 565 5.79 9.79 3.30
CA GLN A 565 5.08 9.27 4.46
C GLN A 565 4.01 10.26 4.95
N GLY A 566 2.96 9.70 5.53
CA GLY A 566 1.88 10.44 6.17
C GLY A 566 1.96 10.26 7.67
N ASP A 567 1.53 11.25 8.44
CA ASP A 567 1.46 11.18 9.91
C ASP A 567 0.01 11.27 10.41
N ARG A 568 -0.96 10.85 9.59
CA ARG A 568 -2.36 10.87 10.00
C ARG A 568 -2.62 9.79 11.06
N THR A 569 -3.65 10.00 11.87
CA THR A 569 -4.10 8.96 12.80
C THR A 569 -4.78 7.83 12.02
N SER A 570 -4.75 6.62 12.58
CA SER A 570 -5.48 5.47 12.02
C SER A 570 -6.99 5.71 11.85
N GLU A 571 -7.59 6.62 12.62
CA GLU A 571 -8.99 7.04 12.42
C GLU A 571 -9.17 7.85 11.13
N LEU A 572 -8.27 8.80 10.85
CA LEU A 572 -8.30 9.58 9.62
C LEU A 572 -7.94 8.72 8.40
N GLU A 573 -7.03 7.76 8.56
CA GLU A 573 -6.71 6.77 7.52
C GLU A 573 -7.92 5.87 7.23
N TYR A 574 -8.62 5.39 8.26
CA TYR A 574 -9.88 4.64 8.12
C TYR A 574 -10.92 5.44 7.31
N GLN A 575 -11.13 6.71 7.69
CA GLN A 575 -12.10 7.61 7.08
C GLN A 575 -11.75 8.02 5.65
N SER A 576 -10.47 8.11 5.32
CA SER A 576 -10.00 8.42 3.96
C SER A 576 -9.93 7.20 3.05
N GLY A 577 -9.76 6.00 3.62
CA GLY A 577 -9.60 4.76 2.87
C GLY A 577 -8.28 4.61 2.14
N TRP A 578 -7.30 5.47 2.42
CA TRP A 578 -5.95 5.37 1.88
C TRP A 578 -4.90 5.88 2.88
N ALA A 579 -3.67 5.37 2.76
CA ALA A 579 -2.54 5.81 3.54
C ALA A 579 -1.27 5.88 2.68
N HIS A 580 -0.54 6.98 2.82
CA HIS A 580 0.71 7.31 2.12
C HIS A 580 0.60 7.47 0.60
N ASN A 581 1.68 7.92 -0.03
CA ASN A 581 1.88 8.07 -1.47
C ASN A 581 3.38 8.08 -1.78
N GLY A 582 3.78 7.97 -3.04
CA GLY A 582 5.15 8.23 -3.46
C GLY A 582 5.46 9.73 -3.49
N GLY A 583 6.74 10.09 -3.38
CA GLY A 583 7.24 11.41 -3.78
C GLY A 583 7.30 11.54 -5.30
N LEU A 584 7.59 12.75 -5.79
CA LEU A 584 7.90 12.97 -7.20
C LEU A 584 9.21 12.26 -7.57
N PRO A 585 9.34 11.71 -8.80
CA PRO A 585 10.63 11.24 -9.27
C PRO A 585 11.60 12.41 -9.39
N ILE A 586 12.83 12.22 -8.88
CA ILE A 586 13.88 13.24 -8.94
C ILE A 586 15.09 12.73 -9.70
N SER A 587 15.70 13.59 -10.52
CA SER A 587 16.99 13.35 -11.14
C SER A 587 18.11 13.87 -10.24
N VAL A 588 19.13 13.05 -10.01
CA VAL A 588 20.34 13.42 -9.28
C VAL A 588 21.58 13.47 -10.16
N TYR A 589 22.50 14.39 -9.87
CA TYR A 589 23.73 14.60 -10.63
C TYR A 589 24.85 15.16 -9.76
N LEU A 590 26.10 14.97 -10.19
CA LEU A 590 27.25 15.59 -9.55
C LEU A 590 27.39 17.04 -10.01
N ARG A 591 27.33 17.99 -9.08
CA ARG A 591 27.57 19.40 -9.40
C ARG A 591 29.05 19.68 -9.57
N GLU A 592 29.32 20.78 -10.26
CA GLU A 592 30.66 21.30 -10.48
C GLU A 592 31.42 21.67 -9.20
N ASP A 593 30.73 21.92 -8.08
CA ASP A 593 31.33 22.21 -6.78
C ASP A 593 31.52 20.95 -5.92
N GLY A 594 31.21 19.76 -6.45
CA GLY A 594 31.33 18.47 -5.78
C GLY A 594 30.12 18.08 -4.94
N ARG A 595 29.09 18.94 -4.83
CA ARG A 595 27.85 18.63 -4.08
C ARG A 595 26.87 17.82 -4.93
N LEU A 596 25.91 17.17 -4.26
CA LEU A 596 24.78 16.54 -4.94
C LEU A 596 23.86 17.62 -5.53
N GLY A 597 23.55 17.48 -6.81
CA GLY A 597 22.49 18.22 -7.48
C GLY A 597 21.23 17.37 -7.50
N ILE A 598 20.10 18.00 -7.19
CA ILE A 598 18.78 17.36 -7.25
C ILE A 598 17.83 18.25 -8.03
N GLU A 599 17.02 17.66 -8.90
CA GLU A 599 15.95 18.36 -9.61
C GLU A 599 14.77 17.39 -9.84
N PRO A 600 13.52 17.86 -9.78
CA PRO A 600 12.37 17.09 -10.23
C PRO A 600 12.52 16.76 -11.73
N ILE A 601 12.03 15.61 -12.17
CA ILE A 601 12.13 15.22 -13.59
C ILE A 601 11.41 16.22 -14.51
N GLU A 602 11.95 16.43 -15.71
CA GLU A 602 11.42 17.43 -16.63
C GLU A 602 10.06 17.05 -17.23
N GLU A 603 9.74 15.75 -17.24
CA GLU A 603 8.49 15.19 -17.75
C GLU A 603 7.27 15.70 -16.97
N LEU A 604 7.44 16.13 -15.71
CA LEU A 604 6.36 16.73 -14.91
C LEU A 604 5.79 18.00 -15.56
N GLN A 605 6.53 18.64 -16.46
CA GLN A 605 6.03 19.78 -17.23
C GLN A 605 4.87 19.42 -18.15
N SER A 606 4.69 18.14 -18.50
CA SER A 606 3.53 17.65 -19.26
C SER A 606 2.19 17.87 -18.54
N LEU A 607 2.22 17.98 -17.21
CA LEU A 607 1.04 18.25 -16.38
C LEU A 607 0.66 19.73 -16.32
N ARG A 608 1.52 20.64 -16.79
CA ARG A 608 1.22 22.08 -16.78
C ARG A 608 0.00 22.38 -17.63
N ASP A 609 -1.02 22.93 -17.00
CA ASP A 609 -2.18 23.51 -17.64
C ASP A 609 -2.00 25.03 -17.76
N LYS A 610 -2.94 25.82 -17.23
CA LYS A 610 -2.95 27.27 -17.34
C LYS A 610 -1.85 27.87 -16.49
N LYS A 611 -0.94 28.61 -17.13
CA LYS A 611 -0.06 29.57 -16.45
C LYS A 611 -0.91 30.66 -15.78
N ARG A 612 -0.95 30.66 -14.46
CA ARG A 612 -1.75 31.58 -13.61
C ARG A 612 -1.07 32.92 -13.42
N LEU A 613 0.25 32.90 -13.32
CA LEU A 613 1.04 34.09 -13.04
C LEU A 613 2.42 33.97 -13.71
N SER A 614 2.93 35.11 -14.17
CA SER A 614 4.33 35.30 -14.53
C SER A 614 4.68 36.75 -14.19
N LEU A 615 5.67 36.94 -13.33
CA LEU A 615 6.15 38.26 -12.95
C LEU A 615 7.68 38.26 -12.81
N ARG A 616 8.26 39.46 -12.94
CA ARG A 616 9.69 39.71 -12.77
C ARG A 616 9.91 41.07 -12.13
N ASP A 617 10.96 41.14 -11.33
CA ASP A 617 11.47 42.37 -10.69
C ASP A 617 10.36 43.20 -10.02
N LYS A 618 9.65 42.58 -9.06
CA LYS A 618 8.57 43.20 -8.29
C LYS A 618 8.93 43.32 -6.82
N SER A 619 8.47 44.41 -6.18
CA SER A 619 8.48 44.45 -4.72
C SER A 619 7.57 43.37 -4.15
N LEU A 620 7.79 42.99 -2.89
CA LEU A 620 6.94 42.03 -2.19
C LEU A 620 5.45 42.43 -2.23
N SER A 621 5.15 43.72 -2.01
CA SER A 621 3.77 44.25 -2.00
C SER A 621 3.11 44.24 -3.39
N GLU A 622 3.85 44.56 -4.45
CA GLU A 622 3.35 44.48 -5.83
C GLU A 622 3.07 43.02 -6.23
N ALA A 623 3.98 42.11 -5.90
CA ALA A 623 3.82 40.68 -6.19
C ALA A 623 2.62 40.09 -5.44
N ASN A 624 2.45 40.38 -4.15
CA ASN A 624 1.30 39.93 -3.37
C ASN A 624 -0.04 40.50 -3.87
N SER A 625 -0.05 41.72 -4.39
CA SER A 625 -1.24 42.29 -5.01
C SER A 625 -1.68 41.51 -6.25
N LEU A 626 -0.73 40.99 -7.03
CA LEU A 626 -0.99 40.15 -8.21
C LEU A 626 -1.36 38.71 -7.84
N LEU A 627 -0.85 38.20 -6.70
CA LEU A 627 -1.14 36.84 -6.21
C LEU A 627 -2.53 36.67 -5.61
N LYS A 628 -3.21 37.76 -5.22
CA LYS A 628 -4.51 37.71 -4.52
C LYS A 628 -5.56 36.84 -5.22
N ASP A 629 -5.55 36.81 -6.56
CA ASP A 629 -6.52 36.07 -7.37
C ASP A 629 -6.01 34.68 -7.80
N VAL A 630 -4.80 34.29 -7.40
CA VAL A 630 -4.25 32.95 -7.63
C VAL A 630 -4.69 32.04 -6.50
N GLN A 631 -5.45 31.00 -6.86
CA GLN A 631 -5.94 29.98 -5.94
C GLN A 631 -5.76 28.60 -6.56
N GLY A 632 -5.35 27.61 -5.75
CA GLY A 632 -5.27 26.22 -6.16
C GLY A 632 -4.68 25.30 -5.09
N ASP A 633 -5.03 24.03 -5.20
CA ASP A 633 -4.49 22.91 -4.42
C ASP A 633 -3.63 21.96 -5.28
N MET A 634 -3.49 22.25 -6.58
CA MET A 634 -2.63 21.56 -7.54
C MET A 634 -1.88 22.59 -8.39
N LEU A 635 -0.71 23.00 -7.92
CA LEU A 635 0.10 24.05 -8.53
C LEU A 635 1.57 23.64 -8.65
N GLU A 636 2.21 24.09 -9.72
CA GLU A 636 3.66 24.20 -9.80
C GLU A 636 4.03 25.68 -9.66
N ILE A 637 4.99 25.99 -8.80
CA ILE A 637 5.46 27.35 -8.51
C ILE A 637 6.97 27.39 -8.65
N GLN A 638 7.48 28.25 -9.53
CA GLN A 638 8.90 28.57 -9.62
C GLN A 638 9.10 29.99 -9.11
N LEU A 639 9.96 30.17 -8.10
CA LEU A 639 10.12 31.43 -7.38
C LEU A 639 11.61 31.74 -7.16
N GLU A 640 12.02 32.95 -7.49
CA GLU A 640 13.34 33.48 -7.15
C GLU A 640 13.20 34.76 -6.33
N LEU A 641 13.79 34.75 -5.13
CA LEU A 641 13.80 35.88 -4.21
C LEU A 641 15.23 36.37 -3.96
N GLU A 642 15.44 37.67 -4.14
CA GLU A 642 16.63 38.37 -3.68
C GLU A 642 16.34 38.93 -2.28
N PRO A 643 17.19 38.66 -1.26
CA PRO A 643 16.89 39.02 0.13
C PRO A 643 16.62 40.50 0.41
N GLY A 644 17.29 41.41 -0.29
CA GLY A 644 17.24 42.83 0.06
C GLY A 644 17.66 43.07 1.51
N SER A 645 16.75 43.60 2.34
CA SER A 645 16.97 43.78 3.78
C SER A 645 16.44 42.63 4.64
N ALA A 646 15.77 41.63 4.05
CA ALA A 646 15.19 40.51 4.76
C ALA A 646 16.28 39.52 5.21
N LYS A 647 16.07 38.92 6.38
CA LYS A 647 16.86 37.81 6.92
C LYS A 647 16.12 36.48 6.79
N GLN A 648 14.79 36.55 6.77
CA GLN A 648 13.90 35.42 6.51
C GLN A 648 12.96 35.79 5.38
N LEU A 649 12.77 34.87 4.45
CA LEU A 649 11.97 35.09 3.25
C LEU A 649 11.42 33.78 2.69
N GLY A 650 10.27 33.85 2.04
CA GLY A 650 9.63 32.66 1.49
C GLY A 650 8.20 32.89 1.02
N ILE A 651 7.37 31.86 1.17
CA ILE A 651 6.00 31.82 0.67
C ILE A 651 5.10 31.01 1.60
N LYS A 652 3.91 31.54 1.82
CA LYS A 652 2.78 30.84 2.44
C LYS A 652 1.95 30.19 1.36
N ILE A 653 1.58 28.94 1.60
CA ILE A 653 0.76 28.12 0.71
C ILE A 653 -0.43 27.57 1.48
N ARG A 654 -1.46 27.11 0.74
CA ARG A 654 -2.71 26.59 1.32
C ARG A 654 -3.27 27.53 2.40
N ARG A 655 -3.25 28.82 2.06
CA ARG A 655 -3.66 29.90 2.97
C ARG A 655 -5.16 30.16 2.84
N SER A 656 -5.89 30.15 3.95
CA SER A 656 -7.29 30.61 3.98
C SER A 656 -7.35 32.15 3.80
N PRO A 657 -8.47 32.73 3.33
CA PRO A 657 -8.55 34.17 3.06
C PRO A 657 -8.15 35.07 4.25
N ASP A 658 -8.48 34.65 5.47
CA ASP A 658 -8.17 35.30 6.74
C ASP A 658 -6.81 34.90 7.35
N GLY A 659 -6.13 33.87 6.81
CA GLY A 659 -4.86 33.36 7.32
C GLY A 659 -4.99 32.52 8.61
N GLU A 660 -6.19 32.00 8.90
CA GLU A 660 -6.38 31.02 9.99
C GLU A 660 -5.69 29.69 9.71
N GLU A 661 -5.77 29.20 8.47
CA GLU A 661 -4.96 28.07 8.01
C GLU A 661 -3.91 28.57 7.02
N GLU A 662 -2.65 28.16 7.20
CA GLU A 662 -1.52 28.44 6.30
C GLU A 662 -0.35 27.49 6.59
N THR A 663 0.45 27.20 5.57
CA THR A 663 1.78 26.58 5.71
C THR A 663 2.82 27.54 5.18
N LEU A 664 3.83 27.90 5.98
CA LEU A 664 4.88 28.83 5.59
C LEU A 664 6.16 28.06 5.23
N LEU A 665 6.59 28.15 3.98
CA LEU A 665 7.90 27.73 3.52
C LEU A 665 8.84 28.93 3.54
N TYR A 666 9.98 28.85 4.23
CA TYR A 666 10.90 29.98 4.31
C TYR A 666 12.35 29.55 4.51
N TYR A 667 13.26 30.42 4.06
CA TYR A 667 14.69 30.29 4.30
C TYR A 667 15.14 31.31 5.33
N ASP A 668 15.92 30.86 6.33
CA ASP A 668 16.64 31.72 7.26
C ASP A 668 18.10 31.87 6.80
N ILE A 669 18.49 33.08 6.44
CA ILE A 669 19.82 33.39 5.94
C ILE A 669 20.88 33.29 7.04
N ASN A 670 20.54 33.65 8.29
CA ASN A 670 21.51 33.62 9.38
C ASN A 670 21.82 32.19 9.81
N GLU A 671 20.80 31.33 9.79
CA GLU A 671 20.94 29.92 10.16
C GLU A 671 21.36 29.03 8.97
N SER A 672 21.22 29.53 7.74
CA SER A 672 21.41 28.76 6.51
C SER A 672 20.52 27.51 6.50
N MET A 673 19.24 27.71 6.79
CA MET A 673 18.25 26.64 6.93
C MET A 673 16.98 26.93 6.14
N LEU A 674 16.44 25.89 5.51
CA LEU A 674 15.14 25.89 4.86
C LEU A 674 14.13 25.22 5.78
N PHE A 675 12.98 25.85 5.99
CA PHE A 675 11.94 25.40 6.92
C PHE A 675 10.56 25.34 6.28
N ALA A 676 9.72 24.47 6.85
CA ALA A 676 8.28 24.47 6.69
C ALA A 676 7.61 24.60 8.07
N ASP A 677 6.91 25.71 8.29
CA ASP A 677 6.06 25.92 9.46
C ASP A 677 4.62 25.50 9.15
N ARG A 678 4.21 24.40 9.78
CA ARG A 678 2.87 23.79 9.70
C ARG A 678 2.05 24.04 10.96
N THR A 679 2.45 24.92 11.85
CA THR A 679 1.72 25.19 13.11
C THR A 679 0.29 25.66 12.88
N LYS A 680 0.02 26.24 11.70
CA LYS A 680 -1.31 26.66 11.25
C LYS A 680 -1.80 25.87 10.02
N THR A 681 -1.21 24.72 9.66
CA THR A 681 -1.63 24.03 8.43
C THR A 681 -3.07 23.54 8.47
N THR A 682 -3.63 23.32 9.68
CA THR A 682 -4.93 22.69 9.87
C THR A 682 -5.57 23.07 11.21
N LEU A 683 -6.87 23.31 11.20
CA LEU A 683 -7.74 23.46 12.38
C LEU A 683 -8.31 22.12 12.84
N HIS A 684 -8.12 21.03 12.08
CA HIS A 684 -8.62 19.72 12.48
C HIS A 684 -7.89 19.24 13.74
N SER A 685 -8.66 18.93 14.79
CA SER A 685 -8.12 18.59 16.12
C SER A 685 -7.45 17.23 16.15
N GLY A 686 -7.88 16.30 15.28
CA GLY A 686 -7.30 14.97 15.14
C GLY A 686 -6.09 14.87 14.21
N GLU A 687 -5.74 15.96 13.50
CA GLU A 687 -4.59 15.97 12.60
C GLU A 687 -3.29 16.22 13.38
N LYS A 688 -2.29 15.38 13.14
CA LYS A 688 -0.99 15.41 13.84
C LYS A 688 0.09 16.15 13.07
N CYS A 689 -0.05 16.23 11.75
CA CYS A 689 0.88 16.90 10.86
C CYS A 689 0.94 18.42 11.16
N LYS A 690 1.76 18.81 12.13
CA LYS A 690 1.88 20.17 12.69
C LYS A 690 3.34 20.41 13.11
N GLY A 691 3.64 21.63 13.55
CA GLY A 691 4.99 22.01 14.02
C GLY A 691 5.87 22.57 12.90
N VAL A 692 7.14 22.79 13.22
CA VAL A 692 8.13 23.33 12.28
C VAL A 692 9.15 22.24 12.00
N GLN A 693 9.44 22.00 10.73
CA GLN A 693 10.48 21.10 10.26
C GLN A 693 11.42 21.83 9.32
N GLY A 694 12.61 21.29 9.09
CA GLY A 694 13.57 21.88 8.18
C GLY A 694 15.00 21.45 8.48
N GLY A 695 15.93 21.99 7.70
CA GLY A 695 17.33 21.67 7.86
C GLY A 695 18.23 22.50 6.97
N LYS A 696 19.51 22.14 6.99
CA LYS A 696 20.60 22.95 6.45
C LYS A 696 20.54 23.06 4.92
N LEU A 697 20.58 24.29 4.42
CA LEU A 697 20.72 24.66 3.01
C LEU A 697 21.80 25.75 2.91
N GLU A 698 22.99 25.38 2.46
CA GLU A 698 24.11 26.33 2.34
C GLU A 698 24.11 27.03 0.99
N LEU A 699 23.74 28.31 1.00
CA LEU A 699 23.83 29.21 -0.14
C LEU A 699 25.10 30.08 -0.07
N SER A 700 25.77 30.28 -1.20
CA SER A 700 27.00 31.08 -1.32
C SER A 700 26.74 32.55 -1.73
N GLY A 701 25.65 33.13 -1.20
CA GLY A 701 25.22 34.50 -1.50
C GLY A 701 24.36 34.65 -2.76
N GLU A 702 24.06 33.55 -3.46
CA GLU A 702 23.03 33.51 -4.49
C GLU A 702 21.62 33.77 -3.94
N ASN A 703 20.72 34.17 -4.83
CA ASN A 703 19.28 34.28 -4.55
C ASN A 703 18.69 32.93 -4.14
N LEU A 704 17.67 32.98 -3.29
CA LEU A 704 16.86 31.80 -2.98
C LEU A 704 16.03 31.46 -4.22
N LYS A 705 16.18 30.24 -4.73
CA LYS A 705 15.38 29.69 -5.83
C LYS A 705 14.60 28.51 -5.31
N LEU A 706 13.27 28.57 -5.38
CA LEU A 706 12.37 27.50 -4.99
C LEU A 706 11.61 27.00 -6.21
N HIS A 707 11.67 25.70 -6.46
CA HIS A 707 10.77 24.99 -7.37
C HIS A 707 9.83 24.14 -6.51
N ILE A 708 8.58 24.59 -6.38
CA ILE A 708 7.59 24.04 -5.45
C ILE A 708 6.51 23.32 -6.25
N TYR A 709 6.24 22.08 -5.88
CA TYR A 709 5.07 21.33 -6.32
C TYR A 709 4.12 21.23 -5.14
N LEU A 710 2.94 21.84 -5.30
CA LEU A 710 1.84 21.80 -4.33
C LEU A 710 0.72 20.92 -4.87
N ASP A 711 0.46 19.80 -4.22
CA ASP A 711 -0.68 18.92 -4.47
C ASP A 711 -1.61 18.92 -3.25
N ARG A 712 -2.72 18.21 -3.31
CA ARG A 712 -3.83 18.32 -2.34
C ARG A 712 -3.42 18.11 -0.89
N SER A 713 -2.45 17.24 -0.60
CA SER A 713 -1.83 17.15 0.73
C SER A 713 -0.31 17.02 0.72
N MET A 714 0.32 17.34 -0.41
CA MET A 714 1.76 17.18 -0.61
C MET A 714 2.37 18.51 -1.02
N VAL A 715 3.53 18.80 -0.46
CA VAL A 715 4.35 19.95 -0.83
C VAL A 715 5.78 19.47 -0.93
N GLU A 716 6.34 19.52 -2.13
CA GLU A 716 7.75 19.25 -2.39
C GLU A 716 8.43 20.52 -2.89
N THR A 717 9.48 20.95 -2.20
CA THR A 717 10.22 22.18 -2.53
C THR A 717 11.67 21.86 -2.83
N TYR A 718 12.11 22.08 -4.05
CA TYR A 718 13.50 21.94 -4.46
C TYR A 718 14.18 23.29 -4.43
N ALA A 719 15.15 23.45 -3.53
CA ALA A 719 15.82 24.71 -3.28
C ALA A 719 17.20 24.74 -3.93
N ASN A 720 17.40 25.69 -4.85
CA ASN A 720 18.66 25.97 -5.55
C ASN A 720 19.30 24.75 -6.27
N GLY A 721 18.52 23.69 -6.50
CA GLY A 721 19.00 22.41 -7.02
C GLY A 721 19.97 21.68 -6.07
N LEU A 722 19.86 21.91 -4.75
CA LEU A 722 20.78 21.40 -3.72
C LEU A 722 20.11 20.50 -2.67
N LYS A 723 18.93 20.88 -2.20
CA LYS A 723 18.16 20.16 -1.17
C LYS A 723 16.68 20.21 -1.52
N SER A 724 15.96 19.16 -1.15
CA SER A 724 14.50 19.16 -1.19
C SER A 724 13.95 19.36 0.23
N LEU A 725 12.70 19.80 0.34
CA LEU A 725 11.92 19.73 1.56
C LEU A 725 10.57 19.17 1.19
N THR A 726 10.30 17.95 1.65
CA THR A 726 9.03 17.25 1.45
C THR A 726 8.17 17.40 2.71
N THR A 727 6.91 17.76 2.54
CA THR A 727 5.98 17.87 3.66
C THR A 727 4.54 17.57 3.30
N ARG A 728 3.78 17.13 4.31
CA ARG A 728 2.34 16.94 4.23
C ARG A 728 1.60 18.18 4.71
N VAL A 729 0.46 18.46 4.09
CA VAL A 729 -0.46 19.55 4.49
C VAL A 729 -1.91 19.06 4.42
N TYR A 730 -2.65 19.15 5.52
CA TYR A 730 -4.04 18.65 5.58
C TYR A 730 -5.00 19.75 6.06
N PRO A 731 -5.15 20.86 5.30
CA PRO A 731 -6.06 21.93 5.70
C PRO A 731 -7.49 21.41 5.82
N SER A 732 -8.18 21.83 6.87
CA SER A 732 -9.55 21.43 7.14
C SER A 732 -10.55 22.27 6.35
N ARG A 733 -10.19 23.54 6.05
CA ARG A 733 -11.02 24.47 5.30
C ARG A 733 -10.84 24.27 3.80
N LYS A 734 -11.96 24.10 3.09
CA LYS A 734 -11.97 23.95 1.62
C LYS A 734 -11.52 25.22 0.87
N ASP A 735 -11.53 26.38 1.53
CA ASP A 735 -11.11 27.67 0.96
C ASP A 735 -9.63 28.01 1.22
N ALA A 736 -8.86 27.10 1.84
CA ALA A 736 -7.42 27.21 2.05
C ALA A 736 -6.63 26.94 0.76
N LEU A 737 -6.80 27.83 -0.22
CA LEU A 737 -6.27 27.72 -1.59
C LEU A 737 -5.33 28.87 -1.99
N GLY A 738 -5.15 29.86 -1.11
CA GLY A 738 -4.38 31.06 -1.40
C GLY A 738 -2.87 30.89 -1.25
N LEU A 739 -2.14 31.86 -1.81
CA LEU A 739 -0.69 32.03 -1.70
C LEU A 739 -0.37 33.44 -1.18
N GLU A 740 0.71 33.58 -0.41
CA GLU A 740 1.21 34.88 0.03
C GLU A 740 2.75 34.83 0.14
N LEU A 741 3.47 35.67 -0.60
CA LEU A 741 4.91 35.83 -0.42
C LEU A 741 5.18 36.55 0.91
N TRP A 742 6.24 36.15 1.59
CA TRP A 742 6.54 36.62 2.94
C TRP A 742 8.03 36.94 3.11
N GLY A 743 8.34 37.93 3.95
CA GLY A 743 9.69 38.19 4.45
C GLY A 743 9.67 39.18 5.61
N ASP A 744 10.70 39.13 6.46
CA ASP A 744 10.87 40.01 7.63
C ASP A 744 11.54 41.37 7.28
N GLY A 745 11.59 41.69 5.99
CA GLY A 745 12.10 42.92 5.40
C GLY A 745 11.46 43.15 4.03
N GLU A 746 12.19 43.78 3.11
CA GLU A 746 11.71 44.06 1.75
C GLU A 746 12.49 43.24 0.71
N PRO A 747 12.24 41.92 0.60
CA PRO A 747 12.86 41.12 -0.45
C PRO A 747 12.32 41.52 -1.83
N LEU A 748 13.17 41.41 -2.83
CA LEU A 748 12.79 41.63 -4.23
C LEU A 748 12.42 40.30 -4.88
N VAL A 749 11.23 40.24 -5.48
CA VAL A 749 10.78 39.08 -6.23
C VAL A 749 11.37 39.18 -7.63
N LYS A 750 12.49 38.48 -7.84
CA LYS A 750 13.22 38.47 -9.11
C LYS A 750 12.41 37.83 -10.22
N SER A 751 11.81 36.68 -9.92
CA SER A 751 10.87 36.03 -10.81
C SER A 751 9.89 35.14 -10.05
N MET A 752 8.69 35.00 -10.60
CA MET A 752 7.73 33.99 -10.16
C MET A 752 6.89 33.53 -11.34
N GLU A 753 6.78 32.22 -11.52
CA GLU A 753 5.88 31.58 -12.47
C GLU A 753 5.01 30.55 -11.75
N ILE A 754 3.72 30.48 -12.09
CA ILE A 754 2.77 29.55 -11.48
C ILE A 754 1.92 28.90 -12.56
N TRP A 755 1.76 27.58 -12.49
CA TRP A 755 0.86 26.81 -13.35
C TRP A 755 -0.14 26.02 -12.50
N ASN A 756 -1.35 25.85 -13.03
CA ASN A 756 -2.18 24.72 -12.63
C ASN A 756 -1.51 23.42 -13.08
N MET A 757 -1.72 22.35 -12.31
CA MET A 757 -1.30 21.00 -12.68
C MET A 757 -2.51 20.10 -12.93
N HIS A 758 -2.42 19.25 -13.95
CA HIS A 758 -3.35 18.14 -14.17
C HIS A 758 -3.05 16.96 -13.24
N SER A 759 -4.05 16.11 -13.04
CA SER A 759 -3.85 14.82 -12.39
C SER A 759 -3.10 13.87 -13.33
N ILE A 760 -2.36 12.92 -12.76
CA ILE A 760 -1.68 11.83 -13.49
C ILE A 760 -2.60 10.65 -13.83
N TRP A 761 -3.86 10.68 -13.38
CA TRP A 761 -4.82 9.58 -13.45
C TRP A 761 -5.92 9.77 -14.49
#